data_AF-A0A5S6QFS3-F1
#
_entry.id   AF-A0A5S6QFS3-F1
#
_cell.length_a   1.000
_cell.length_b   1.000
_cell.length_c   1.000
_cell.angle_alpha   90.00
_cell.angle_beta   90.00
_cell.angle_gamma   90.00
#
_symmetry.space_group_name_H-M   'P 1'
#
loop_
_entity.id
_entity.type
_entity.pdbx_description
1 polymer ?
#
loop_
_entity_poly.entity_id
_entity_poly.type
_entity_poly.pdbx_seq_one_letter_code
_entity_poly.pdbx_strand_id
1 'polypeptide(L)'
;MRETLRQSTQQRLLIDLEQHTMHTCALTALRQKNILIKKLNNLYCGKSWEFHRSTSVGTGTRTSNLDKLVVNLSSKAMDDHTKLLLAKGLNFVPAPKCPPILDIVASVEQSLFKTEPQQAEAIKQALASFLLINNNKVADPNLTTMEKKALKDLNRDNSILITKADKGNTVVVLDRSAYLEKMSEMLMKNVYKPIRADPTSKLRTDLLNLLDMFISETNDEALVKIKQHLYFTSNIKCPEMYGLPKTHKLGIPMRPVTLRCSLTEVPKMVRGSADVRPAPLSLLSNGPSNCTWSVNKPKTDSPHKNEVWPIPKPKIFNDVLDHVGDTPMIRMDKIREHYGLKCELVAKCEFFNSGGSVKDRVVIRMIEIGEREGYLKPGMTLIEPTSGNTGISIALAAAVKGYKCIIVMPEKMSAEKAAVIKALGAKIIRTPTNAKSSSPESHIGTAKRLAKELPNAVMLNQYRHSGNPLSHYDQTAEEILHQCDGKLDMVVIGVGTGGTLTGVGRKFKEKCPSVKIVGVDPEGSEIAPVEVSRCADFEVEGIGYDFSPAVLDHSMVDQWVKVSDVNTFNMARELIQKEGLLCGGSSGSAVWAAVQAAKDLKESQRCVVLLPDGVRNYMTKFLQDNWMIEKGFFGADHEMTCKIWWWTIPLKEVPKKAYLGVKETEPCHKVVELLKKHGKPIAIVDKYSQIMGAVTSNSLIAAFQEGKCISGDSACKEAMMHLKVVPVDAHLGRVAAALQPDGIIGIYKDETTKAVVEVMDNDDFITFIMKPK
;
A
#
# COMPACT_ATOMS: atom_id res chain seq x y z
N MET A 1 61.90 -10.03 14.15
CA MET A 1 62.25 -9.20 15.32
C MET A 1 62.20 -7.69 15.08
N ARG A 2 62.63 -7.12 13.93
CA ARG A 2 62.36 -5.70 13.61
C ARG A 2 60.94 -5.42 13.07
N GLU A 3 60.18 -6.45 12.68
CA GLU A 3 58.75 -6.36 12.38
C GLU A 3 57.84 -6.45 13.61
N THR A 4 58.38 -6.89 14.75
CA THR A 4 57.68 -6.95 16.05
C THR A 4 57.75 -5.62 16.82
N LEU A 5 58.41 -4.60 16.26
CA LEU A 5 58.65 -3.29 16.88
C LEU A 5 58.02 -2.11 16.10
N ARG A 6 57.20 -2.39 15.06
CA ARG A 6 56.45 -1.37 14.28
C ARG A 6 55.00 -1.17 14.72
N GLN A 7 54.64 -1.67 15.91
CA GLN A 7 53.39 -1.36 16.61
C GLN A 7 53.62 -0.19 17.60
N SER A 8 54.16 0.92 17.12
CA SER A 8 54.55 2.04 18.00
C SER A 8 53.36 2.96 18.30
N THR A 9 53.12 3.13 19.60
CA THR A 9 52.39 4.21 20.28
C THR A 9 50.89 4.39 19.99
N GLN A 10 50.41 4.38 18.74
CA GLN A 10 48.99 4.57 18.42
C GLN A 10 48.11 3.37 18.79
N GLN A 11 48.62 2.15 18.57
CA GLN A 11 47.95 0.93 19.00
C GLN A 11 47.93 0.80 20.53
N ARG A 12 48.99 1.27 21.21
CA ARG A 12 49.04 1.37 22.67
C ARG A 12 48.02 2.39 23.21
N LEU A 13 47.92 3.57 22.62
CA LEU A 13 46.92 4.58 22.99
C LEU A 13 45.47 4.08 22.87
N LEU A 14 45.17 3.32 21.82
CA LEU A 14 43.86 2.68 21.65
C LEU A 14 43.63 1.55 22.67
N ILE A 15 44.64 0.72 22.93
CA ILE A 15 44.58 -0.34 23.94
C ILE A 15 44.44 0.25 25.35
N ASP A 16 45.13 1.35 25.66
CA ASP A 16 45.05 2.05 26.95
C ASP A 16 43.67 2.69 27.15
N LEU A 17 43.12 3.32 26.10
CA LEU A 17 41.75 3.85 26.10
C LEU A 17 40.72 2.72 26.27
N GLU A 18 40.90 1.61 25.55
CA GLU A 18 40.07 0.39 25.64
C GLU A 18 40.11 -0.22 27.04
N GLN A 19 41.30 -0.35 27.65
CA GLN A 19 41.45 -0.87 29.00
C GLN A 19 40.81 0.07 30.03
N HIS A 20 41.00 1.38 29.89
CA HIS A 20 40.42 2.37 30.80
C HIS A 20 38.88 2.41 30.70
N THR A 21 38.30 2.37 29.49
CA THR A 21 36.83 2.29 29.33
C THR A 21 36.26 0.94 29.77
N MET A 22 36.96 -0.17 29.54
CA MET A 22 36.53 -1.49 30.01
C MET A 22 36.51 -1.62 31.53
N HIS A 23 37.44 -0.96 32.23
CA HIS A 23 37.51 -1.04 33.68
C HIS A 23 36.42 -0.21 34.37
N THR A 24 35.91 0.82 33.67
CA THR A 24 34.99 1.83 34.24
C THR A 24 33.53 1.62 33.81
N CYS A 25 33.26 0.85 32.74
CA CYS A 25 31.90 0.64 32.19
C CYS A 25 31.53 -0.85 32.05
N ALA A 26 30.34 -1.24 32.52
CA ALA A 26 29.89 -2.64 32.54
C ALA A 26 29.63 -3.28 31.15
N LEU A 27 29.73 -4.61 31.11
CA LEU A 27 29.92 -5.53 29.96
C LEU A 27 28.93 -5.49 28.78
N THR A 28 27.84 -4.71 28.79
CA THR A 28 26.86 -4.63 27.69
C THR A 28 27.32 -3.77 26.49
N ALA A 29 28.52 -3.18 26.56
CA ALA A 29 29.03 -2.15 25.64
C ALA A 29 29.69 -2.65 24.32
N LEU A 30 29.57 -3.94 23.95
CA LEU A 30 30.31 -4.53 22.82
C LEU A 30 29.93 -3.99 21.42
N ARG A 31 28.68 -3.52 21.23
CA ARG A 31 28.21 -2.95 19.95
C ARG A 31 28.65 -1.49 19.74
N GLN A 32 28.73 -0.72 20.83
CA GLN A 32 29.16 0.69 20.81
C GLN A 32 30.69 0.80 20.79
N LYS A 33 31.40 -0.16 21.41
CA LYS A 33 32.84 -0.41 21.28
C LYS A 33 33.30 -0.41 19.82
N ASN A 34 32.66 -1.18 18.95
CA ASN A 34 33.03 -1.30 17.54
C ASN A 34 32.83 -0.01 16.74
N ILE A 35 31.89 0.85 17.15
CA ILE A 35 31.61 2.12 16.47
C ILE A 35 32.66 3.17 16.87
N LEU A 36 33.00 3.25 18.16
CA LEU A 36 34.03 4.17 18.68
C LEU A 36 35.41 3.82 18.11
N ILE A 37 35.79 2.54 18.14
CA ILE A 37 37.02 2.02 17.54
C ILE A 37 37.05 2.31 16.03
N LYS A 38 35.94 2.12 15.32
CA LYS A 38 35.85 2.39 13.87
C LYS A 38 36.05 3.87 13.54
N LYS A 39 35.52 4.80 14.35
CA LYS A 39 35.69 6.24 14.15
C LYS A 39 37.08 6.73 14.56
N LEU A 40 37.62 6.24 15.68
CA LEU A 40 39.00 6.53 16.10
C LEU A 40 40.03 5.99 15.11
N ASN A 41 39.83 4.79 14.55
CA ASN A 41 40.69 4.24 13.50
C ASN A 41 40.68 5.09 12.22
N ASN A 42 39.53 5.67 11.85
CA ASN A 42 39.44 6.61 10.72
C ASN A 42 40.16 7.94 10.99
N LEU A 43 40.17 8.41 12.24
CA LEU A 43 40.81 9.67 12.65
C LEU A 43 42.32 9.53 12.89
N TYR A 44 42.79 8.38 13.41
CA TYR A 44 44.17 8.21 13.88
C TYR A 44 45.01 7.20 13.11
N CYS A 45 44.44 6.08 12.69
CA CYS A 45 45.24 4.92 12.28
C CYS A 45 45.56 4.90 10.78
N GLY A 46 44.98 5.78 9.96
CA GLY A 46 45.16 5.78 8.50
C GLY A 46 44.79 4.45 7.80
N LYS A 47 44.33 3.46 8.56
CA LYS A 47 43.82 2.18 8.08
C LYS A 47 42.35 2.37 7.78
N SER A 48 42.04 2.85 6.57
CA SER A 48 40.78 2.42 5.95
C SER A 48 40.79 0.90 5.99
N TRP A 49 39.73 0.30 6.55
CA TRP A 49 39.48 -1.15 6.60
C TRP A 49 40.43 -1.94 5.70
N GLU A 50 41.25 -2.80 6.29
CA GLU A 50 41.75 -4.00 5.62
C GLU A 50 40.50 -4.80 5.20
N PHE A 51 39.89 -4.40 4.08
CA PHE A 51 39.43 -5.41 3.14
C PHE A 51 40.67 -6.23 2.88
N HIS A 52 40.69 -7.47 3.33
CA HIS A 52 41.62 -8.47 2.84
C HIS A 52 41.61 -8.43 1.31
N ARG A 53 42.49 -7.63 0.70
CA ARG A 53 43.05 -7.98 -0.60
C ARG A 53 43.89 -9.19 -0.29
N SER A 54 43.37 -10.36 -0.65
CA SER A 54 43.93 -11.67 -0.33
C SER A 54 45.47 -11.60 -0.32
N THR A 55 46.06 -11.69 0.86
CA THR A 55 47.48 -12.06 0.97
C THR A 55 47.54 -13.57 0.84
N SER A 56 47.23 -14.04 -0.36
CA SER A 56 47.69 -15.30 -0.91
C SER A 56 48.69 -14.98 -2.02
N VAL A 57 49.74 -14.23 -1.69
CA VAL A 57 50.93 -14.13 -2.54
C VAL A 57 52.11 -14.09 -1.62
N GLY A 58 52.85 -15.21 -1.62
CA GLY A 58 54.09 -15.37 -0.90
C GLY A 58 55.13 -14.33 -1.29
N THR A 59 56.12 -14.22 -0.41
CA THR A 59 57.42 -13.58 -0.61
C THR A 59 57.94 -13.73 -2.05
N GLY A 60 57.81 -12.69 -2.87
CA GLY A 60 58.36 -12.64 -4.23
C GLY A 60 57.97 -11.36 -4.99
N THR A 61 58.98 -10.55 -5.36
CA THR A 61 58.97 -9.45 -6.37
C THR A 61 57.77 -8.48 -6.36
N ARG A 62 57.94 -7.36 -5.65
CA ARG A 62 56.89 -6.37 -5.30
C ARG A 62 56.51 -5.33 -6.37
N THR A 63 56.90 -5.48 -7.63
CA THR A 63 56.69 -4.46 -8.68
C THR A 63 55.56 -4.79 -9.67
N SER A 64 54.98 -5.98 -9.65
CA SER A 64 54.11 -6.48 -10.74
C SER A 64 52.61 -6.13 -10.63
N ASN A 65 52.17 -5.30 -9.68
CA ASN A 65 50.73 -5.04 -9.47
C ASN A 65 50.34 -3.58 -9.21
N LEU A 66 51.27 -2.62 -9.33
CA LEU A 66 50.98 -1.19 -9.13
C LEU A 66 50.05 -0.64 -10.23
N ASP A 67 50.20 -1.10 -11.47
CA ASP A 67 49.41 -0.61 -12.60
C ASP A 67 47.93 -1.06 -12.57
N LYS A 68 47.58 -2.06 -11.74
CA LYS A 68 46.17 -2.41 -11.46
C LYS A 68 45.53 -1.49 -10.41
N LEU A 69 46.34 -0.88 -9.55
CA LEU A 69 45.91 -0.02 -8.44
C LEU A 69 45.91 1.45 -8.82
N VAL A 70 46.83 1.85 -9.70
CA VAL A 70 46.98 3.20 -10.21
C VAL A 70 47.06 3.14 -11.74
N VAL A 71 46.07 3.72 -12.41
CA VAL A 71 46.03 3.82 -13.87
C VAL A 71 46.38 5.25 -14.27
N ASN A 72 47.52 5.43 -14.91
CA ASN A 72 47.93 6.72 -15.46
C ASN A 72 47.41 6.87 -16.89
N LEU A 73 46.46 7.77 -17.10
CA LEU A 73 45.94 8.16 -18.41
C LEU A 73 46.34 9.60 -18.78
N SER A 74 47.23 10.23 -18.00
CA SER A 74 47.77 11.55 -18.29
C SER A 74 48.97 11.47 -19.23
N SER A 75 49.25 12.58 -19.89
CA SER A 75 50.43 12.77 -20.74
C SER A 75 51.77 12.75 -19.98
N LYS A 76 51.74 12.86 -18.64
CA LYS A 76 52.95 12.88 -17.80
C LYS A 76 53.33 11.48 -17.33
N ALA A 77 54.61 11.14 -17.47
CA ALA A 77 55.18 9.95 -16.84
C ALA A 77 55.18 10.11 -15.31
N MET A 78 54.90 9.03 -14.59
CA MET A 78 54.95 8.98 -13.12
C MET A 78 55.99 7.99 -12.65
N ASP A 79 56.79 8.41 -11.68
CA ASP A 79 57.76 7.54 -11.02
C ASP A 79 57.09 6.52 -10.07
N ASP A 80 57.84 5.47 -9.72
CA ASP A 80 57.34 4.38 -8.90
C ASP A 80 57.02 4.81 -7.46
N HIS A 81 57.69 5.83 -6.93
CA HIS A 81 57.43 6.37 -5.59
C HIS A 81 56.07 7.07 -5.52
N THR A 82 55.73 7.80 -6.57
CA THR A 82 54.45 8.48 -6.76
C THR A 82 53.33 7.47 -6.95
N LYS A 83 53.56 6.42 -7.76
CA LYS A 83 52.61 5.29 -7.89
C LYS A 83 52.40 4.57 -6.55
N LEU A 84 53.45 4.34 -5.77
CA LEU A 84 53.36 3.68 -4.46
C LEU A 84 52.54 4.50 -3.45
N LEU A 85 52.69 5.83 -3.47
CA LEU A 85 51.86 6.76 -2.69
C LEU A 85 50.38 6.65 -3.10
N LEU A 86 50.09 6.76 -4.39
CA LEU A 86 48.72 6.70 -4.91
C LEU A 86 48.06 5.33 -4.71
N ALA A 87 48.84 4.25 -4.73
CA ALA A 87 48.37 2.89 -4.47
C ALA A 87 47.85 2.68 -3.04
N LYS A 88 48.18 3.56 -2.09
CA LYS A 88 47.57 3.58 -0.75
C LYS A 88 46.08 3.96 -0.79
N GLY A 89 45.63 4.59 -1.87
CA GLY A 89 44.23 4.95 -2.13
C GLY A 89 43.86 6.37 -1.69
N LEU A 90 42.81 6.93 -2.30
CA LEU A 90 42.38 8.33 -2.06
C LEU A 90 41.79 8.60 -0.67
N ASN A 91 41.44 7.55 0.07
CA ASN A 91 40.94 7.65 1.44
C ASN A 91 42.07 7.49 2.47
N PHE A 92 43.33 7.37 2.04
CA PHE A 92 44.47 7.31 2.94
C PHE A 92 44.69 8.69 3.57
N VAL A 93 44.68 8.77 4.90
CA VAL A 93 44.87 10.02 5.64
C VAL A 93 46.29 10.07 6.21
N PRO A 94 47.12 11.04 5.82
CA PRO A 94 48.41 11.28 6.46
C PRO A 94 48.24 11.57 7.95
N ALA A 95 49.07 10.98 8.80
CA ALA A 95 49.01 11.18 10.24
C ALA A 95 49.22 12.67 10.57
N PRO A 96 48.27 13.32 11.28
CA PRO A 96 48.43 14.72 11.65
C PRO A 96 49.52 14.88 12.71
N LYS A 97 50.23 16.02 12.69
CA LYS A 97 51.29 16.31 13.68
C LYS A 97 50.76 16.35 15.12
N CYS A 98 49.55 16.89 15.28
CA CYS A 98 48.83 16.97 16.55
C CYS A 98 47.42 16.41 16.35
N PRO A 99 46.84 15.70 17.33
CA PRO A 99 45.49 15.21 17.20
C PRO A 99 44.46 16.36 17.17
N PRO A 100 43.41 16.28 16.33
CA PRO A 100 42.34 17.28 16.32
C PRO A 100 41.39 17.04 17.49
N ILE A 101 41.79 17.48 18.68
CA ILE A 101 41.08 17.21 19.95
C ILE A 101 39.63 17.67 19.89
N LEU A 102 39.36 18.86 19.34
CA LEU A 102 38.01 19.41 19.24
C LEU A 102 37.11 18.55 18.34
N ASP A 103 37.63 18.04 17.22
CA ASP A 103 36.84 17.19 16.32
C ASP A 103 36.51 15.84 16.97
N ILE A 104 37.43 15.32 17.79
CA ILE A 104 37.24 14.08 18.54
C ILE A 104 36.17 14.27 19.61
N VAL A 105 36.28 15.35 20.40
CA VAL A 105 35.28 15.69 21.43
C VAL A 105 33.92 15.86 20.78
N ALA A 106 33.81 16.67 19.73
CA ALA A 106 32.56 16.89 19.01
C ALA A 106 31.96 15.58 18.45
N SER A 107 32.77 14.70 17.87
CA SER A 107 32.30 13.42 17.32
C SER A 107 31.85 12.43 18.40
N VAL A 108 32.53 12.41 19.55
CA VAL A 108 32.14 11.56 20.69
C VAL A 108 30.87 12.11 21.35
N GLU A 109 30.79 13.41 21.62
CA GLU A 109 29.57 14.03 22.16
C GLU A 109 28.36 13.76 21.26
N GLN A 110 28.52 13.90 19.95
CA GLN A 110 27.49 13.58 18.97
C GLN A 110 27.06 12.10 19.04
N SER A 111 28.00 11.19 19.32
CA SER A 111 27.75 9.76 19.41
C SER A 111 27.10 9.36 20.74
N LEU A 112 27.29 10.16 21.80
CA LEU A 112 26.73 9.94 23.12
C LEU A 112 25.28 10.44 23.29
N PHE A 113 24.73 11.15 22.30
CA PHE A 113 23.38 11.74 22.33
C PHE A 113 22.23 10.77 22.69
N LYS A 114 22.40 9.46 22.49
CA LYS A 114 21.40 8.42 22.83
C LYS A 114 21.72 7.58 24.05
N THR A 115 22.84 7.88 24.70
CA THR A 115 23.33 7.12 25.85
C THR A 115 22.68 7.67 27.11
N GLU A 116 22.38 6.80 28.07
CA GLU A 116 21.83 7.18 29.36
C GLU A 116 22.71 8.28 30.02
N PRO A 117 22.15 9.35 30.62
CA PRO A 117 22.95 10.50 31.04
C PRO A 117 24.12 10.16 31.97
N GLN A 118 23.93 9.24 32.93
CA GLN A 118 24.99 8.81 33.84
C GLN A 118 26.13 8.08 33.10
N GLN A 119 25.81 7.24 32.12
CA GLN A 119 26.79 6.52 31.31
C GLN A 119 27.49 7.44 30.30
N ALA A 120 26.74 8.37 29.71
CA ALA A 120 27.30 9.38 28.81
C ALA A 120 28.34 10.24 29.54
N GLU A 121 28.05 10.65 30.77
CA GLU A 121 28.97 11.45 31.58
C GLU A 121 30.23 10.67 31.98
N ALA A 122 30.09 9.40 32.36
CA ALA A 122 31.24 8.54 32.64
C ALA A 122 32.18 8.40 31.43
N ILE A 123 31.63 8.25 30.22
CA ILE A 123 32.42 8.17 28.98
C ILE A 123 33.08 9.52 28.67
N LYS A 124 32.39 10.64 28.88
CA LYS A 124 32.96 11.98 28.71
C LYS A 124 34.13 12.23 29.67
N GLN A 125 34.00 11.84 30.94
CA GLN A 125 35.07 11.99 31.94
C GLN A 125 36.29 11.11 31.62
N ALA A 126 36.07 9.87 31.18
CA ALA A 126 37.14 8.98 30.73
C ALA A 126 37.87 9.53 29.49
N LEU A 127 37.12 10.05 28.51
CA LEU A 127 37.68 10.68 27.31
C LEU A 127 38.48 11.94 27.66
N ALA A 128 37.94 12.82 28.51
CA ALA A 128 38.62 14.04 28.94
C ALA A 128 39.94 13.71 29.64
N SER A 129 39.94 12.73 30.54
CA SER A 129 41.14 12.25 31.24
C SER A 129 42.18 11.70 30.27
N PHE A 130 41.76 10.87 29.31
CA PHE A 130 42.64 10.32 28.28
C PHE A 130 43.24 11.40 27.37
N LEU A 131 42.43 12.37 26.93
CA LEU A 131 42.89 13.47 26.08
C LEU A 131 43.89 14.36 26.83
N LEU A 132 43.66 14.65 28.11
CA LEU A 132 44.60 15.41 28.96
C LEU A 132 45.95 14.71 29.10
N ILE A 133 45.97 13.39 29.30
CA ILE A 133 47.20 12.59 29.43
C ILE A 133 48.00 12.54 28.10
N ASN A 134 47.30 12.55 26.97
CA ASN A 134 47.91 12.28 25.66
C ASN A 134 47.99 13.48 24.72
N ASN A 135 47.56 14.67 25.16
CA ASN A 135 47.55 15.91 24.38
C ASN A 135 48.92 16.26 23.75
N ASN A 136 50.02 15.90 24.43
CA ASN A 136 51.37 16.26 24.04
C ASN A 136 52.13 15.17 23.24
N LYS A 137 51.48 14.05 22.87
CA LYS A 137 52.14 12.99 22.10
C LYS A 137 52.05 13.26 20.60
N VAL A 138 53.20 13.48 19.96
CA VAL A 138 53.30 13.60 18.50
C VAL A 138 53.13 12.21 17.87
N ALA A 139 52.25 12.10 16.87
CA ALA A 139 52.04 10.85 16.15
C ALA A 139 53.23 10.53 15.22
N ASP A 140 53.63 9.26 15.17
CA ASP A 140 54.65 8.81 14.23
C ASP A 140 54.19 9.04 12.78
N PRO A 141 55.02 9.60 11.90
CA PRO A 141 54.63 9.87 10.53
C PRO A 141 54.38 8.57 9.75
N ASN A 142 53.18 8.44 9.17
CA ASN A 142 52.75 7.28 8.36
C ASN A 142 53.12 7.40 6.85
N LEU A 143 53.95 8.38 6.50
CA LEU A 143 54.52 8.59 5.16
C LEU A 143 56.03 8.72 5.24
N THR A 144 56.74 8.06 4.32
CA THR A 144 58.19 8.23 4.13
C THR A 144 58.54 9.63 3.64
N THR A 145 59.80 10.05 3.79
CA THR A 145 60.27 11.36 3.28
C THR A 145 60.07 11.49 1.77
N MET A 146 60.26 10.40 1.02
CA MET A 146 60.03 10.36 -0.43
C MET A 146 58.54 10.49 -0.78
N GLU A 147 57.66 9.79 -0.08
CA GLU A 147 56.20 9.90 -0.29
C GLU A 147 55.68 11.30 0.10
N LYS A 148 56.24 11.93 1.15
CA LYS A 148 55.91 13.33 1.50
C LYS A 148 56.33 14.31 0.42
N LYS A 149 57.48 14.08 -0.22
CA LYS A 149 57.95 14.87 -1.35
C LYS A 149 57.04 14.67 -2.56
N ALA A 150 56.74 13.43 -2.93
CA ALA A 150 55.81 13.10 -4.01
C ALA A 150 54.41 13.71 -3.79
N LEU A 151 53.88 13.66 -2.56
CA LEU A 151 52.60 14.29 -2.23
C LEU A 151 52.64 15.82 -2.41
N LYS A 152 53.74 16.47 -2.03
CA LYS A 152 53.92 17.92 -2.25
C LYS A 152 54.03 18.25 -3.74
N ASP A 153 54.75 17.43 -4.50
CA ASP A 153 54.94 17.63 -5.94
C ASP A 153 53.61 17.44 -6.69
N LEU A 154 52.83 16.40 -6.35
CA LEU A 154 51.47 16.20 -6.88
C LEU A 154 50.52 17.35 -6.52
N ASN A 155 50.57 17.85 -5.28
CA ASN A 155 49.72 18.98 -4.86
C ASN A 155 50.07 20.30 -5.56
N ARG A 156 51.30 20.44 -6.08
CA ARG A 156 51.73 21.62 -6.86
C ARG A 156 51.40 21.49 -8.35
N ASP A 157 51.18 20.27 -8.84
CA ASP A 157 50.94 20.02 -10.25
C ASP A 157 49.47 20.23 -10.62
N ASN A 158 49.17 21.41 -11.12
CA ASN A 158 47.83 21.77 -11.58
C ASN A 158 47.49 21.21 -12.97
N SER A 159 48.43 20.59 -13.69
CA SER A 159 48.15 20.05 -15.04
C SER A 159 47.47 18.70 -15.01
N ILE A 160 47.49 18.00 -13.87
CA ILE A 160 46.90 16.67 -13.69
C ILE A 160 45.70 16.70 -12.75
N LEU A 161 44.82 15.72 -12.88
CA LEU A 161 43.70 15.45 -12.00
C LEU A 161 43.79 14.01 -11.51
N ILE A 162 43.65 13.83 -10.21
CA ILE A 162 43.66 12.52 -9.56
C ILE A 162 42.25 12.22 -9.05
N THR A 163 41.67 11.11 -9.49
CA THR A 163 40.31 10.68 -9.11
C THR A 163 40.22 9.17 -9.01
N LYS A 164 39.06 8.63 -8.63
CA LYS A 164 38.80 7.18 -8.62
C LYS A 164 38.19 6.71 -9.94
N ALA A 165 38.36 5.44 -10.28
CA ALA A 165 37.61 4.82 -11.38
C ALA A 165 36.11 4.66 -11.05
N ASP A 166 35.26 4.53 -12.09
CA ASP A 166 33.83 4.24 -11.95
C ASP A 166 33.55 2.89 -11.26
N LYS A 167 34.40 1.89 -11.50
CA LYS A 167 34.31 0.56 -10.88
C LYS A 167 35.62 0.22 -10.18
N GLY A 168 35.49 -0.29 -8.95
CA GLY A 168 36.63 -0.67 -8.11
C GLY A 168 37.27 0.51 -7.38
N ASN A 169 38.36 0.23 -6.67
CA ASN A 169 39.11 1.21 -5.85
C ASN A 169 40.43 1.62 -6.52
N THR A 170 40.46 1.66 -7.85
CA THR A 170 41.62 2.06 -8.63
C THR A 170 41.72 3.59 -8.71
N VAL A 171 42.91 4.12 -8.45
CA VAL A 171 43.22 5.54 -8.61
C VAL A 171 43.54 5.81 -10.07
N VAL A 172 42.99 6.88 -10.63
CA VAL A 172 43.19 7.26 -12.03
C VAL A 172 43.75 8.66 -12.08
N VAL A 173 44.81 8.84 -12.85
CA VAL A 173 45.43 10.15 -13.11
C VAL A 173 45.17 10.55 -14.55
N LEU A 174 44.70 11.78 -14.76
CA LEU A 174 44.25 12.32 -16.03
C LEU A 174 44.89 13.69 -16.28
N ASP A 175 45.03 14.10 -17.54
CA ASP A 175 45.28 15.51 -17.84
C ASP A 175 44.05 16.34 -17.46
N ARG A 176 44.27 17.42 -16.70
CA ARG A 176 43.19 18.26 -16.18
C ARG A 176 42.40 18.93 -17.30
N SER A 177 43.08 19.39 -18.35
CA SER A 177 42.45 20.00 -19.53
C SER A 177 41.50 19.03 -20.24
N ALA A 178 41.97 17.82 -20.55
CA ALA A 178 41.18 16.78 -21.21
C ALA A 178 39.97 16.33 -20.36
N TYR A 179 40.11 16.31 -19.03
CA TYR A 179 38.99 16.04 -18.14
C TYR A 179 37.94 17.16 -18.18
N LEU A 180 38.37 18.42 -18.10
CA LEU A 180 37.48 19.58 -18.09
C LEU A 180 36.73 19.76 -19.42
N GLU A 181 37.38 19.47 -20.54
CA GLU A 181 36.75 19.48 -21.87
C GLU A 181 35.58 18.48 -21.93
N LYS A 182 35.83 17.22 -21.54
CA LYS A 182 34.77 16.19 -21.48
C LYS A 182 33.65 16.53 -20.50
N MET A 183 33.95 17.14 -19.36
CA MET A 183 32.92 17.60 -18.43
C MET A 183 32.08 18.74 -19.02
N SER A 184 32.72 19.64 -19.78
CA SER A 184 32.04 20.74 -20.46
C SER A 184 31.10 20.23 -21.56
N GLU A 185 31.53 19.25 -22.36
CA GLU A 185 30.67 18.55 -23.34
C GLU A 185 29.43 17.93 -22.69
N MET A 186 29.58 17.34 -21.50
CA MET A 186 28.47 16.74 -20.75
C MET A 186 27.49 17.80 -20.21
N LEU A 187 27.99 18.98 -19.84
CA LEU A 187 27.19 20.09 -19.31
C LEU A 187 26.45 20.87 -20.41
N MET A 188 26.94 20.88 -21.66
CA MET A 188 26.31 21.56 -22.80
C MET A 188 25.01 20.90 -23.29
N LYS A 189 24.59 19.76 -22.73
CA LYS A 189 23.30 19.14 -23.03
C LYS A 189 22.17 19.90 -22.33
N ASN A 190 21.03 20.11 -23.02
CA ASN A 190 19.82 20.85 -22.58
C ASN A 190 19.15 20.40 -21.25
N VAL A 191 19.79 19.50 -20.50
CA VAL A 191 19.32 18.94 -19.23
C VAL A 191 19.86 19.71 -18.02
N TYR A 192 20.91 20.52 -18.19
CA TYR A 192 21.57 21.25 -17.10
C TYR A 192 21.46 22.76 -17.29
N LYS A 193 21.12 23.49 -16.22
CA LYS A 193 21.10 24.96 -16.20
C LYS A 193 22.29 25.46 -15.38
N PRO A 194 23.17 26.29 -15.95
CA PRO A 194 24.28 26.87 -15.19
C PRO A 194 23.73 27.81 -14.11
N ILE A 195 24.25 27.68 -12.89
CA ILE A 195 23.99 28.61 -11.80
C ILE A 195 25.14 29.61 -11.75
N ARG A 196 24.83 30.91 -11.73
CA ARG A 196 25.84 31.98 -11.77
C ARG A 196 26.64 32.13 -10.46
N ALA A 197 26.06 31.74 -9.32
CA ALA A 197 26.68 31.79 -8.00
C ALA A 197 26.00 30.79 -7.05
N ASP A 198 26.70 30.36 -6.00
CA ASP A 198 26.12 29.49 -4.96
C ASP A 198 24.93 30.21 -4.27
N PRO A 199 23.70 29.67 -4.35
CA PRO A 199 22.51 30.32 -3.79
C PRO A 199 22.41 30.17 -2.26
N THR A 200 23.30 29.39 -1.62
CA THR A 200 23.17 28.99 -0.21
C THR A 200 23.03 30.18 0.72
N SER A 201 23.85 31.23 0.56
CA SER A 201 23.78 32.42 1.41
C SER A 201 22.49 33.21 1.23
N LYS A 202 22.00 33.32 -0.02
CA LYS A 202 20.74 33.99 -0.32
C LYS A 202 19.56 33.23 0.27
N LEU A 203 19.50 31.91 0.09
CA LEU A 203 18.45 31.05 0.64
C LEU A 203 18.38 31.10 2.18
N ARG A 204 19.54 31.16 2.86
CA ARG A 204 19.58 31.33 4.32
C ARG A 204 18.98 32.66 4.75
N THR A 205 19.30 33.72 4.02
CA THR A 205 18.77 35.07 4.28
C THR A 205 17.27 35.11 4.03
N ASP A 206 16.81 34.56 2.91
CA ASP A 206 15.38 34.50 2.56
C ASP A 206 14.58 33.71 3.60
N LEU A 207 15.13 32.60 4.11
CA LEU A 207 14.50 31.80 5.18
C LEU A 207 14.38 32.57 6.50
N LEU A 208 15.44 33.28 6.91
CA LEU A 208 15.40 34.10 8.12
C LEU A 208 14.38 35.23 8.00
N ASN A 209 14.35 35.90 6.84
CA ASN A 209 13.37 36.96 6.57
C ASN A 209 11.94 36.43 6.56
N LEU A 210 11.72 35.24 6.00
CA LEU A 210 10.42 34.58 6.00
C LEU A 210 9.96 34.25 7.43
N LEU A 211 10.88 33.74 8.27
CA LEU A 211 10.59 33.49 9.69
C LEU A 211 10.25 34.79 10.42
N ASP A 212 10.96 35.88 10.15
CA ASP A 212 10.65 37.19 10.74
C ASP A 212 9.28 37.69 10.35
N MET A 213 8.93 37.59 9.07
CA MET A 213 7.62 37.94 8.56
C MET A 213 6.53 37.13 9.29
N PHE A 214 6.64 35.81 9.35
CA PHE A 214 5.66 34.97 10.03
C PHE A 214 5.58 35.21 11.54
N ILE A 215 6.71 35.43 12.21
CA ILE A 215 6.72 35.80 13.64
C ILE A 215 5.96 37.11 13.84
N SER A 216 6.17 38.10 12.98
CA SER A 216 5.49 39.40 13.08
C SER A 216 3.98 39.31 12.81
N GLU A 217 3.55 38.41 11.93
CA GLU A 217 2.14 38.22 11.58
C GLU A 217 1.38 37.36 12.60
N THR A 218 2.03 36.37 13.20
CA THR A 218 1.37 35.33 14.02
C THR A 218 1.64 35.45 15.51
N ASN A 219 2.69 36.17 15.92
CA ASN A 219 3.17 36.25 17.30
C ASN A 219 3.47 34.87 17.95
N ASP A 220 3.81 33.87 17.15
CA ASP A 220 4.08 32.50 17.61
C ASP A 220 5.46 32.37 18.29
N GLU A 221 5.47 32.14 19.61
CA GLU A 221 6.68 31.94 20.41
C GLU A 221 7.52 30.73 19.96
N ALA A 222 6.89 29.70 19.35
CA ALA A 222 7.62 28.54 18.84
C ALA A 222 8.50 28.94 17.65
N LEU A 223 8.02 29.82 16.78
CA LEU A 223 8.80 30.33 15.65
C LEU A 223 9.97 31.21 16.12
N VAL A 224 9.76 32.01 17.18
CA VAL A 224 10.83 32.79 17.83
C VAL A 224 11.93 31.85 18.34
N LYS A 225 11.56 30.79 19.05
CA LYS A 225 12.53 29.78 19.54
C LYS A 225 13.25 29.07 18.41
N ILE A 226 12.54 28.68 17.34
CA ILE A 226 13.14 28.04 16.17
C ILE A 226 14.17 28.96 15.53
N LYS A 227 13.84 30.24 15.31
CA LYS A 227 14.78 31.22 14.74
C LYS A 227 16.02 31.39 15.62
N GLN A 228 15.86 31.50 16.95
CA GLN A 228 16.99 31.64 17.88
C GLN A 228 17.95 30.45 17.89
N HIS A 229 17.45 29.24 17.60
CA HIS A 229 18.24 28.01 17.63
C HIS A 229 18.58 27.48 16.22
N LEU A 230 18.32 28.26 15.17
CA LEU A 230 18.63 27.88 13.80
C LEU A 230 20.11 28.12 13.51
N TYR A 231 20.92 27.07 13.61
CA TYR A 231 22.33 27.09 13.25
C TYR A 231 22.57 26.50 11.88
N PHE A 232 23.22 27.26 11.00
CA PHE A 232 23.64 26.76 9.70
C PHE A 232 25.04 26.15 9.79
N THR A 233 25.21 24.93 9.31
CA THR A 233 26.53 24.31 9.23
C THR A 233 27.39 25.05 8.20
N SER A 234 28.65 25.33 8.55
CA SER A 234 29.61 26.06 7.71
C SER A 234 30.04 25.30 6.45
N ASN A 235 29.76 24.00 6.38
CA ASN A 235 30.28 23.09 5.35
C ASN A 235 29.28 22.78 4.22
N ILE A 236 28.13 23.45 4.17
CA ILE A 236 27.19 23.29 3.04
C ILE A 236 27.68 24.11 1.87
N LYS A 237 28.04 23.43 0.78
CA LYS A 237 28.35 24.03 -0.52
C LYS A 237 27.34 23.55 -1.56
N CYS A 238 27.14 24.33 -2.62
CA CYS A 238 26.36 23.90 -3.77
C CYS A 238 26.86 22.52 -4.28
N PRO A 239 25.96 21.56 -4.58
CA PRO A 239 26.32 20.28 -5.18
C PRO A 239 27.22 20.44 -6.41
N GLU A 240 28.40 19.82 -6.36
CA GLU A 240 29.34 19.80 -7.48
C GLU A 240 29.11 18.54 -8.34
N MET A 241 29.29 18.68 -9.66
CA MET A 241 29.28 17.55 -10.60
C MET A 241 30.72 17.19 -10.98
N TYR A 242 31.05 15.91 -10.90
CA TYR A 242 32.34 15.38 -11.35
C TYR A 242 32.15 14.06 -12.10
N GLY A 243 33.09 13.73 -12.98
CA GLY A 243 33.09 12.53 -13.80
C GLY A 243 33.99 11.45 -13.21
N LEU A 244 33.52 10.20 -13.22
CA LEU A 244 34.35 9.04 -12.93
C LEU A 244 34.79 8.34 -14.23
N PRO A 245 36.11 8.16 -14.47
CA PRO A 245 36.62 7.48 -15.66
C PRO A 245 36.27 5.99 -15.66
N LYS A 246 35.84 5.48 -16.82
CA LYS A 246 35.57 4.06 -17.07
C LYS A 246 36.83 3.39 -17.65
N THR A 247 37.75 3.01 -16.78
CA THR A 247 39.04 2.39 -17.17
C THR A 247 38.90 1.06 -17.95
N HIS A 248 37.74 0.40 -17.88
CA HIS A 248 37.46 -0.90 -18.51
C HIS A 248 36.69 -0.79 -19.85
N LYS A 249 36.39 0.42 -20.33
CA LYS A 249 35.67 0.63 -21.60
C LYS A 249 36.25 1.83 -22.35
N LEU A 250 37.10 1.56 -23.34
CA LEU A 250 37.70 2.56 -24.22
C LEU A 250 36.59 3.29 -25.01
N GLY A 251 36.69 4.61 -25.13
CA GLY A 251 35.76 5.45 -25.92
C GLY A 251 34.41 5.78 -25.27
N ILE A 252 34.11 5.28 -24.06
CA ILE A 252 32.83 5.59 -23.39
C ILE A 252 32.97 6.85 -22.51
N PRO A 253 31.99 7.78 -22.54
CA PRO A 253 32.01 8.98 -21.69
C PRO A 253 32.05 8.63 -20.20
N MET A 254 32.71 9.50 -19.42
CA MET A 254 32.83 9.39 -17.97
C MET A 254 31.46 9.26 -17.33
N ARG A 255 31.35 8.53 -16.22
CA ARG A 255 30.09 8.49 -15.46
C ARG A 255 29.94 9.81 -14.72
N PRO A 256 28.87 10.60 -14.97
CA PRO A 256 28.62 11.78 -14.17
C PRO A 256 28.17 11.37 -12.77
N VAL A 257 28.74 12.02 -11.76
CA VAL A 257 28.34 11.92 -10.36
C VAL A 257 28.01 13.32 -9.87
N THR A 258 26.78 13.51 -9.40
CA THR A 258 26.39 14.71 -8.68
C THR A 258 26.59 14.46 -7.19
N LEU A 259 27.44 15.27 -6.55
CA LEU A 259 27.64 15.21 -5.11
C LEU A 259 26.35 15.64 -4.41
N ARG A 260 25.60 14.70 -3.86
CA ARG A 260 24.69 15.02 -2.75
C ARG A 260 25.59 15.45 -1.60
N CYS A 261 25.35 16.63 -1.00
CA CYS A 261 26.04 17.03 0.23
C CYS A 261 26.00 15.85 1.21
N SER A 262 27.15 15.22 1.46
CA SER A 262 27.28 14.23 2.50
C SER A 262 27.23 14.97 3.83
N LEU A 263 26.04 15.11 4.39
CA LEU A 263 25.89 15.33 5.82
C LEU A 263 26.54 14.11 6.50
N THR A 264 27.78 14.25 6.93
CA THR A 264 28.43 13.29 7.82
C THR A 264 27.58 13.21 9.08
N GLU A 265 26.82 12.13 9.17
CA GLU A 265 26.10 11.63 10.33
C GLU A 265 25.49 12.73 11.23
N VAL A 266 24.35 13.28 10.83
CA VAL A 266 23.41 13.85 11.80
C VAL A 266 23.07 12.73 12.81
N PRO A 267 23.07 12.99 14.14
CA PRO A 267 22.65 11.98 15.10
C PRO A 267 21.26 11.50 14.69
N LYS A 268 21.01 10.19 14.79
CA LYS A 268 19.66 9.64 14.65
C LYS A 268 18.75 10.19 15.75
N MET A 269 18.41 11.49 15.80
CA MET A 269 17.12 11.88 16.36
C MET A 269 16.10 10.93 15.76
N VAL A 270 15.32 10.27 16.62
CA VAL A 270 14.19 9.38 16.35
C VAL A 270 14.09 8.99 14.87
N ARG A 271 14.32 7.72 14.51
CA ARG A 271 14.00 7.22 13.15
C ARG A 271 12.47 7.29 12.95
N GLY A 272 11.96 8.50 12.76
CA GLY A 272 10.78 8.81 12.00
C GLY A 272 11.22 8.97 10.55
N SER A 273 10.59 8.21 9.67
CA SER A 273 10.10 8.67 8.35
C SER A 273 11.01 9.46 7.39
N ALA A 274 12.34 9.52 7.53
CA ALA A 274 13.17 10.40 6.66
C ALA A 274 13.59 9.81 5.29
N ASP A 275 13.43 8.51 5.06
CA ASP A 275 13.64 7.93 3.71
C ASP A 275 12.31 7.54 3.03
N VAL A 276 11.16 7.72 3.68
CA VAL A 276 9.83 7.47 3.09
C VAL A 276 9.40 8.79 2.46
N ARG A 277 9.25 8.83 1.13
CA ARG A 277 8.64 10.01 0.50
C ARG A 277 7.20 10.12 1.02
N PRO A 278 6.67 11.33 1.28
CA PRO A 278 5.26 11.45 1.59
C PRO A 278 4.44 10.86 0.44
N ALA A 279 3.39 10.11 0.76
CA ALA A 279 2.46 9.64 -0.25
C ALA A 279 1.91 10.85 -1.03
N PRO A 280 1.69 10.74 -2.34
CA PRO A 280 1.16 11.84 -3.15
C PRO A 280 -0.16 12.38 -2.58
N LEU A 281 -0.25 13.70 -2.37
CA LEU A 281 -1.50 14.34 -1.91
C LEU A 281 -2.69 14.09 -2.85
N SER A 282 -2.42 13.79 -4.12
CA SER A 282 -3.42 13.38 -5.11
C SER A 282 -4.18 12.11 -4.74
N LEU A 283 -3.61 11.24 -3.88
CA LEU A 283 -4.31 10.08 -3.32
C LEU A 283 -5.36 10.49 -2.28
N LEU A 284 -5.28 11.69 -1.70
CA LEU A 284 -6.24 12.19 -0.71
C LEU A 284 -7.21 13.23 -1.28
N SER A 285 -6.91 13.80 -2.45
CA SER A 285 -7.71 14.85 -3.08
C SER A 285 -9.10 14.37 -3.51
N ASN A 286 -10.07 15.28 -3.48
CA ASN A 286 -11.38 15.10 -4.11
C ASN A 286 -11.36 15.76 -5.51
N GLY A 287 -12.05 15.19 -6.50
CA GLY A 287 -12.18 15.79 -7.83
C GLY A 287 -11.98 14.82 -9.00
N PRO A 288 -12.20 15.27 -10.25
CA PRO A 288 -12.08 14.44 -11.44
C PRO A 288 -10.63 13.98 -11.70
N SER A 289 -10.46 13.12 -12.72
CA SER A 289 -9.15 12.67 -13.19
C SER A 289 -8.36 13.81 -13.83
N ASN A 290 -7.06 13.89 -13.55
CA ASN A 290 -6.12 14.78 -14.26
C ASN A 290 -5.39 14.06 -15.40
N CYS A 291 -5.81 12.85 -15.75
CA CYS A 291 -5.16 12.05 -16.79
C CYS A 291 -5.39 12.68 -18.16
N THR A 292 -4.32 12.92 -18.91
CA THR A 292 -4.37 13.48 -20.27
C THR A 292 -4.28 12.43 -21.36
N TRP A 293 -4.57 11.16 -21.05
CA TRP A 293 -4.53 10.07 -22.03
C TRP A 293 -5.56 10.33 -23.14
N SER A 294 -5.23 9.90 -24.36
CA SER A 294 -6.13 9.86 -25.51
C SER A 294 -5.64 8.79 -26.48
N VAL A 295 -6.54 8.17 -27.24
CA VAL A 295 -6.23 7.06 -28.15
C VAL A 295 -5.04 7.34 -29.08
N ASN A 296 -4.91 8.56 -29.59
CA ASN A 296 -3.89 8.92 -30.59
C ASN A 296 -2.56 9.41 -29.98
N LYS A 297 -2.42 9.46 -28.65
CA LYS A 297 -1.17 9.94 -28.02
C LYS A 297 -0.09 8.85 -28.06
N PRO A 298 1.15 9.18 -28.44
CA PRO A 298 2.26 8.25 -28.35
C PRO A 298 2.43 7.70 -26.93
N LYS A 299 2.73 6.39 -26.81
CA LYS A 299 3.00 5.77 -25.50
C LYS A 299 4.19 6.39 -24.77
N THR A 300 5.15 6.96 -25.52
CA THR A 300 6.31 7.69 -24.97
C THR A 300 5.93 8.91 -24.14
N ASP A 301 4.73 9.47 -24.37
CA ASP A 301 4.23 10.65 -23.67
C ASP A 301 3.54 10.29 -22.36
N SER A 302 3.30 9.00 -22.11
CA SER A 302 2.71 8.53 -20.85
C SER A 302 3.69 8.79 -19.70
N PRO A 303 3.27 9.51 -18.63
CA PRO A 303 4.10 9.67 -17.44
C PRO A 303 4.12 8.39 -16.58
N HIS A 304 3.30 7.39 -16.91
CA HIS A 304 3.18 6.15 -16.17
C HIS A 304 4.16 5.12 -16.70
N LYS A 305 4.85 4.44 -15.78
CA LYS A 305 5.72 3.31 -16.13
C LYS A 305 4.85 2.08 -16.41
N ASN A 306 4.71 1.71 -17.68
CA ASN A 306 4.02 0.49 -18.09
C ASN A 306 4.85 -0.77 -17.79
N GLU A 307 4.14 -1.86 -17.50
CA GLU A 307 4.72 -3.20 -17.53
C GLU A 307 4.63 -3.80 -18.94
N VAL A 308 5.61 -4.63 -19.29
CA VAL A 308 5.65 -5.33 -20.57
C VAL A 308 5.11 -6.73 -20.34
N TRP A 309 4.03 -7.08 -21.03
CA TRP A 309 3.48 -8.43 -21.08
C TRP A 309 4.15 -9.24 -22.21
N PRO A 310 4.40 -10.56 -22.04
CA PRO A 310 4.13 -11.38 -20.85
C PRO A 310 5.11 -11.09 -19.72
N ILE A 311 4.62 -11.11 -18.48
CA ILE A 311 5.46 -11.00 -17.29
C ILE A 311 6.10 -12.36 -17.04
N PRO A 312 7.44 -12.50 -17.12
CA PRO A 312 8.09 -13.79 -16.91
C PRO A 312 7.86 -14.28 -15.48
N LYS A 313 7.24 -15.45 -15.35
CA LYS A 313 7.05 -16.12 -14.06
C LYS A 313 8.08 -17.23 -13.84
N PRO A 314 8.66 -17.36 -12.65
CA PRO A 314 9.57 -18.47 -12.35
C PRO A 314 8.80 -19.81 -12.32
N LYS A 315 9.49 -20.92 -12.62
CA LYS A 315 8.88 -22.26 -12.55
C LYS A 315 8.40 -22.63 -11.15
N ILE A 316 9.10 -22.13 -10.13
CA ILE A 316 8.72 -22.19 -8.73
C ILE A 316 8.48 -20.72 -8.32
N PHE A 317 7.25 -20.39 -7.96
CA PHE A 317 6.89 -19.05 -7.48
C PHE A 317 7.68 -18.68 -6.23
N ASN A 318 8.13 -17.42 -6.14
CA ASN A 318 8.86 -16.94 -4.97
C ASN A 318 7.92 -16.80 -3.77
N ASP A 319 6.70 -16.35 -4.03
CA ASP A 319 5.61 -16.29 -3.07
C ASP A 319 4.26 -16.33 -3.80
N VAL A 320 3.17 -16.24 -3.04
CA VAL A 320 1.80 -16.36 -3.57
C VAL A 320 1.42 -15.19 -4.49
N LEU A 321 2.07 -14.04 -4.40
CA LEU A 321 1.76 -12.88 -5.25
C LEU A 321 2.20 -13.09 -6.71
N ASP A 322 3.20 -13.94 -6.95
CA ASP A 322 3.60 -14.37 -8.30
C ASP A 322 2.48 -15.14 -9.02
N HIS A 323 1.53 -15.74 -8.27
CA HIS A 323 0.33 -16.40 -8.80
C HIS A 323 -0.86 -15.44 -8.92
N VAL A 324 -0.60 -14.24 -9.43
CA VAL A 324 -1.62 -13.28 -9.84
C VAL A 324 -1.45 -13.00 -11.34
N GLY A 325 -2.56 -12.88 -12.05
CA GLY A 325 -2.60 -12.81 -13.51
C GLY A 325 -2.45 -14.15 -14.22
N ASP A 326 -2.43 -14.10 -15.55
CA ASP A 326 -2.52 -15.28 -16.42
C ASP A 326 -3.76 -16.14 -16.14
N THR A 327 -4.88 -15.48 -15.87
CA THR A 327 -6.15 -16.14 -15.52
C THR A 327 -6.74 -16.85 -16.74
N PRO A 328 -7.46 -17.98 -16.54
CA PRO A 328 -7.98 -18.74 -17.65
C PRO A 328 -9.10 -18.00 -18.41
N MET A 329 -9.19 -18.28 -19.70
CA MET A 329 -10.32 -17.93 -20.56
C MET A 329 -11.12 -19.21 -20.83
N ILE A 330 -12.39 -19.25 -20.44
CA ILE A 330 -13.22 -20.47 -20.47
C ILE A 330 -14.47 -20.21 -21.32
N ARG A 331 -14.80 -21.11 -22.24
CA ARG A 331 -16.05 -21.03 -23.04
C ARG A 331 -17.29 -21.29 -22.17
N MET A 332 -18.38 -20.58 -22.46
CA MET A 332 -19.68 -20.73 -21.78
C MET A 332 -20.73 -21.24 -22.78
N ASP A 333 -20.54 -22.46 -23.26
CA ASP A 333 -21.35 -23.03 -24.35
C ASP A 333 -22.80 -23.31 -23.93
N LYS A 334 -23.04 -23.76 -22.69
CA LYS A 334 -24.40 -24.10 -22.22
C LYS A 334 -25.23 -22.85 -21.97
N ILE A 335 -24.65 -21.79 -21.43
CA ILE A 335 -25.31 -20.49 -21.27
C ILE A 335 -25.60 -19.89 -22.64
N ARG A 336 -24.61 -19.90 -23.55
CA ARG A 336 -24.78 -19.44 -24.93
C ARG A 336 -25.97 -20.14 -25.60
N GLU A 337 -26.01 -21.47 -25.57
CA GLU A 337 -27.07 -22.28 -26.18
C GLU A 337 -28.42 -22.06 -25.50
N HIS A 338 -28.46 -22.00 -24.17
CA HIS A 338 -29.69 -21.80 -23.40
C HIS A 338 -30.40 -20.49 -23.75
N TYR A 339 -29.63 -19.42 -24.01
CA TYR A 339 -30.18 -18.11 -24.39
C TYR A 339 -30.16 -17.86 -25.91
N GLY A 340 -29.84 -18.87 -26.72
CA GLY A 340 -29.87 -18.77 -28.19
C GLY A 340 -28.88 -17.76 -28.78
N LEU A 341 -27.75 -17.51 -28.11
CA LEU A 341 -26.71 -16.62 -28.62
C LEU A 341 -25.94 -17.29 -29.76
N LYS A 342 -25.76 -16.58 -30.87
CA LYS A 342 -25.03 -17.11 -32.04
C LYS A 342 -23.51 -16.99 -31.89
N CYS A 343 -23.04 -15.90 -31.31
CA CYS A 343 -21.61 -15.63 -31.11
C CYS A 343 -20.95 -16.57 -30.10
N GLU A 344 -19.62 -16.66 -30.15
CA GLU A 344 -18.85 -17.34 -29.11
C GLU A 344 -18.86 -16.49 -27.82
N LEU A 345 -19.23 -17.12 -26.71
CA LEU A 345 -19.26 -16.50 -25.40
C LEU A 345 -18.16 -17.10 -24.52
N VAL A 346 -17.22 -16.27 -24.05
CA VAL A 346 -16.08 -16.70 -23.23
C VAL A 346 -15.97 -15.87 -21.95
N ALA A 347 -15.55 -16.52 -20.87
CA ALA A 347 -15.36 -15.95 -19.55
C ALA A 347 -13.87 -15.78 -19.24
N LYS A 348 -13.46 -14.57 -18.86
CA LYS A 348 -12.16 -14.29 -18.24
C LYS A 348 -12.29 -14.45 -16.73
N CYS A 349 -11.79 -15.58 -16.20
CA CYS A 349 -12.06 -16.03 -14.84
C CYS A 349 -11.05 -15.47 -13.82
N GLU A 350 -11.29 -14.25 -13.33
CA GLU A 350 -10.40 -13.56 -12.39
C GLU A 350 -10.45 -14.09 -10.96
N PHE A 351 -11.40 -14.98 -10.66
CA PHE A 351 -11.50 -15.67 -9.37
C PHE A 351 -10.43 -16.73 -9.11
N PHE A 352 -9.62 -17.06 -10.12
CA PHE A 352 -8.44 -17.94 -9.98
C PHE A 352 -7.19 -17.22 -9.48
N ASN A 353 -7.20 -15.89 -9.36
CA ASN A 353 -6.08 -15.19 -8.72
C ASN A 353 -5.95 -15.65 -7.25
N SER A 354 -4.75 -15.53 -6.70
CA SER A 354 -4.40 -16.04 -5.36
C SER A 354 -5.30 -15.60 -4.19
N GLY A 355 -5.72 -14.34 -4.17
CA GLY A 355 -6.67 -13.82 -3.18
C GLY A 355 -8.13 -14.14 -3.52
N GLY A 356 -8.39 -14.68 -4.71
CA GLY A 356 -9.69 -15.12 -5.20
C GLY A 356 -10.45 -14.04 -5.98
N SER A 357 -9.79 -12.98 -6.44
CA SER A 357 -10.47 -11.94 -7.22
C SER A 357 -9.56 -11.11 -8.13
N VAL A 358 -10.18 -10.39 -9.07
CA VAL A 358 -9.56 -9.40 -9.95
C VAL A 358 -8.79 -8.29 -9.22
N LYS A 359 -9.10 -8.04 -7.93
CA LYS A 359 -8.49 -6.96 -7.15
C LYS A 359 -7.05 -7.26 -6.72
N ASP A 360 -6.62 -8.51 -6.81
CA ASP A 360 -5.24 -8.91 -6.54
C ASP A 360 -4.27 -8.17 -7.46
N ARG A 361 -4.62 -8.06 -8.76
CA ARG A 361 -3.85 -7.31 -9.76
C ARG A 361 -3.66 -5.86 -9.39
N VAL A 362 -4.77 -5.22 -9.00
CA VAL A 362 -4.81 -3.79 -8.65
C VAL A 362 -3.90 -3.54 -7.45
N VAL A 363 -4.04 -4.35 -6.41
CA VAL A 363 -3.32 -4.15 -5.15
C VAL A 363 -1.82 -4.36 -5.30
N ILE A 364 -1.40 -5.44 -5.97
CA ILE A 364 0.03 -5.69 -6.23
C ILE A 364 0.61 -4.49 -6.98
N ARG A 365 -0.06 -4.04 -8.04
CA ARG A 365 0.38 -2.89 -8.84
C ARG A 365 0.46 -1.60 -8.02
N MET A 366 -0.52 -1.31 -7.16
CA MET A 366 -0.49 -0.12 -6.29
C MET A 366 0.68 -0.17 -5.30
N ILE A 367 0.92 -1.33 -4.68
CA ILE A 367 2.01 -1.50 -3.72
C ILE A 367 3.37 -1.37 -4.42
N GLU A 368 3.56 -2.03 -5.56
CA GLU A 368 4.82 -1.96 -6.31
C GLU A 368 5.13 -0.55 -6.82
N ILE A 369 4.12 0.20 -7.25
CA ILE A 369 4.26 1.62 -7.57
C ILE A 369 4.75 2.38 -6.33
N GLY A 370 4.11 2.18 -5.18
CA GLY A 370 4.50 2.89 -3.95
C GLY A 370 5.87 2.52 -3.40
N GLU A 371 6.26 1.25 -3.52
CA GLU A 371 7.61 0.77 -3.18
C GLU A 371 8.65 1.39 -4.10
N ARG A 372 8.39 1.42 -5.41
CA ARG A 372 9.27 1.99 -6.42
C ARG A 372 9.40 3.51 -6.30
N GLU A 373 8.31 4.21 -6.02
CA GLU A 373 8.30 5.66 -5.81
C GLU A 373 8.83 6.05 -4.42
N GLY A 374 8.94 5.08 -3.50
CA GLY A 374 9.58 5.22 -2.19
C GLY A 374 8.67 5.77 -1.10
N TYR A 375 7.36 5.84 -1.32
CA TYR A 375 6.37 6.22 -0.30
C TYR A 375 5.79 5.02 0.47
N LEU A 376 6.07 3.79 0.03
CA LEU A 376 5.82 2.57 0.78
C LEU A 376 7.14 1.89 1.16
N LYS A 377 7.19 1.35 2.38
CA LYS A 377 8.31 0.58 2.89
C LYS A 377 7.85 -0.54 3.81
N PRO A 378 8.58 -1.67 3.87
CA PRO A 378 8.30 -2.75 4.80
C PRO A 378 8.08 -2.24 6.24
N GLY A 379 7.06 -2.78 6.91
CA GLY A 379 6.66 -2.40 8.26
C GLY A 379 5.70 -1.20 8.37
N MET A 380 5.42 -0.50 7.27
CA MET A 380 4.39 0.56 7.22
C MET A 380 2.97 -0.02 7.34
N THR A 381 1.99 0.85 7.60
CA THR A 381 0.58 0.47 7.69
C THR A 381 -0.16 0.83 6.40
N LEU A 382 -0.73 -0.15 5.72
CA LEU A 382 -1.64 0.04 4.60
C LEU A 382 -3.06 0.22 5.15
N ILE A 383 -3.74 1.26 4.71
CA ILE A 383 -5.14 1.55 5.04
C ILE A 383 -5.94 1.54 3.74
N GLU A 384 -7.11 0.90 3.71
CA GLU A 384 -7.96 0.97 2.52
C GLU A 384 -9.45 1.01 2.86
N PRO A 385 -10.22 1.96 2.29
CA PRO A 385 -11.67 1.92 2.26
C PRO A 385 -12.15 0.98 1.15
N THR A 386 -12.88 -0.09 1.50
CA THR A 386 -13.27 -1.09 0.50
C THR A 386 -14.48 -1.94 0.87
N SER A 387 -15.24 -2.35 -0.16
CA SER A 387 -16.34 -3.31 -0.11
C SER A 387 -15.88 -4.78 -0.07
N GLY A 388 -14.57 -5.03 0.08
CA GLY A 388 -14.05 -6.30 0.59
C GLY A 388 -12.94 -6.93 -0.22
N ASN A 389 -13.09 -7.13 -1.54
CA ASN A 389 -12.11 -7.87 -2.34
C ASN A 389 -10.73 -7.19 -2.35
N THR A 390 -10.69 -5.87 -2.57
CA THR A 390 -9.44 -5.10 -2.43
C THR A 390 -8.86 -5.21 -1.01
N GLY A 391 -9.71 -5.36 0.01
CA GLY A 391 -9.28 -5.55 1.39
C GLY A 391 -8.62 -6.91 1.63
N ILE A 392 -9.17 -7.99 1.06
CA ILE A 392 -8.54 -9.32 1.04
C ILE A 392 -7.20 -9.24 0.32
N SER A 393 -7.15 -8.64 -0.87
CA SER A 393 -5.93 -8.50 -1.66
C SER A 393 -4.85 -7.70 -0.93
N ILE A 394 -5.20 -6.60 -0.25
CA ILE A 394 -4.25 -5.81 0.56
C ILE A 394 -3.80 -6.59 1.78
N ALA A 395 -4.70 -7.28 2.48
CA ALA A 395 -4.32 -8.13 3.60
C ALA A 395 -3.36 -9.25 3.18
N LEU A 396 -3.61 -9.89 2.03
CA LEU A 396 -2.74 -10.91 1.44
C LEU A 396 -1.34 -10.35 1.12
N ALA A 397 -1.30 -9.25 0.36
CA ALA A 397 -0.02 -8.62 0.01
C ALA A 397 0.72 -8.08 1.24
N ALA A 398 0.00 -7.57 2.23
CA ALA A 398 0.57 -7.09 3.49
C ALA A 398 1.19 -8.24 4.30
N ALA A 399 0.51 -9.38 4.38
CA ALA A 399 1.03 -10.57 5.06
C ALA A 399 2.34 -11.07 4.41
N VAL A 400 2.41 -11.08 3.08
CA VAL A 400 3.60 -11.52 2.33
C VAL A 400 4.75 -10.52 2.44
N LYS A 401 4.48 -9.22 2.21
CA LYS A 401 5.50 -8.16 2.14
C LYS A 401 5.85 -7.54 3.51
N GLY A 402 5.21 -7.99 4.60
CA GLY A 402 5.49 -7.51 5.95
C GLY A 402 4.95 -6.10 6.25
N TYR A 403 3.80 -5.74 5.69
CA TYR A 403 3.07 -4.52 6.05
C TYR A 403 2.06 -4.80 7.16
N LYS A 404 1.74 -3.78 7.97
CA LYS A 404 0.52 -3.80 8.79
C LYS A 404 -0.66 -3.45 7.89
N CYS A 405 -1.85 -3.98 8.17
CA CYS A 405 -3.03 -3.74 7.35
C CYS A 405 -4.23 -3.35 8.21
N ILE A 406 -4.92 -2.29 7.80
CA ILE A 406 -6.20 -1.84 8.37
C ILE A 406 -7.21 -1.70 7.24
N ILE A 407 -8.27 -2.49 7.28
CA ILE A 407 -9.37 -2.42 6.32
C ILE A 407 -10.55 -1.70 6.96
N VAL A 408 -11.05 -0.66 6.27
CA VAL A 408 -12.25 0.07 6.67
C VAL A 408 -13.38 -0.33 5.73
N MET A 409 -14.44 -0.93 6.27
CA MET A 409 -15.55 -1.46 5.46
C MET A 409 -16.92 -1.21 6.13
N PRO A 410 -18.01 -1.03 5.35
CA PRO A 410 -19.36 -0.95 5.89
C PRO A 410 -19.79 -2.23 6.64
N GLU A 411 -20.77 -2.10 7.52
CA GLU A 411 -21.34 -3.24 8.28
C GLU A 411 -22.02 -4.29 7.40
N LYS A 412 -22.68 -3.91 6.29
CA LYS A 412 -23.38 -4.85 5.39
C LYS A 412 -22.49 -5.88 4.68
N MET A 413 -21.17 -5.67 4.69
CA MET A 413 -20.22 -6.53 3.97
C MET A 413 -20.11 -7.91 4.63
N SER A 414 -20.02 -8.96 3.81
CA SER A 414 -20.16 -10.36 4.25
C SER A 414 -19.23 -10.78 5.38
N ALA A 415 -19.69 -11.71 6.21
CA ALA A 415 -18.93 -12.22 7.35
C ALA A 415 -17.70 -13.01 6.87
N GLU A 416 -17.83 -13.70 5.74
CA GLU A 416 -16.79 -14.49 5.09
C GLU A 416 -15.59 -13.61 4.70
N LYS A 417 -15.85 -12.44 4.11
CA LYS A 417 -14.79 -11.47 3.78
C LYS A 417 -14.04 -11.02 5.04
N ALA A 418 -14.78 -10.71 6.10
CA ALA A 418 -14.17 -10.29 7.36
C ALA A 418 -13.37 -11.42 8.02
N ALA A 419 -13.83 -12.67 7.93
CA ALA A 419 -13.11 -13.83 8.42
C ALA A 419 -11.77 -14.02 7.69
N VAL A 420 -11.77 -13.94 6.36
CA VAL A 420 -10.55 -14.04 5.54
C VAL A 420 -9.57 -12.90 5.86
N ILE A 421 -10.05 -11.66 5.92
CA ILE A 421 -9.21 -10.48 6.23
C ILE A 421 -8.57 -10.59 7.62
N LYS A 422 -9.34 -11.03 8.63
CA LYS A 422 -8.82 -11.27 9.99
C LYS A 422 -7.78 -12.40 10.00
N ALA A 423 -8.04 -13.50 9.30
CA ALA A 423 -7.11 -14.64 9.20
C ALA A 423 -5.77 -14.25 8.54
N LEU A 424 -5.80 -13.30 7.60
CA LEU A 424 -4.61 -12.70 6.98
C LEU A 424 -3.89 -11.69 7.89
N GLY A 425 -4.35 -11.50 9.13
CA GLY A 425 -3.70 -10.63 10.13
C GLY A 425 -4.03 -9.14 10.03
N ALA A 426 -5.03 -8.77 9.22
CA ALA A 426 -5.46 -7.39 9.09
C ALA A 426 -6.47 -6.99 10.18
N LYS A 427 -6.41 -5.73 10.62
CA LYS A 427 -7.44 -5.14 11.49
C LYS A 427 -8.62 -4.68 10.66
N ILE A 428 -9.84 -4.85 11.19
CA ILE A 428 -11.06 -4.40 10.53
C ILE A 428 -11.70 -3.30 11.38
N ILE A 429 -12.04 -2.19 10.73
CA ILE A 429 -12.87 -1.13 11.29
C ILE A 429 -14.17 -1.10 10.49
N ARG A 430 -15.31 -1.22 11.20
CA ARG A 430 -16.64 -1.14 10.61
C ARG A 430 -17.15 0.29 10.62
N THR A 431 -17.92 0.66 9.60
CA THR A 431 -18.59 1.96 9.51
C THR A 431 -20.08 1.79 9.19
N PRO A 432 -20.95 2.75 9.54
CA PRO A 432 -22.37 2.70 9.20
C PRO A 432 -22.60 2.51 7.70
N THR A 433 -23.55 1.65 7.33
CA THR A 433 -23.82 1.31 5.93
C THR A 433 -24.50 2.44 5.16
N ASN A 434 -25.36 3.20 5.83
CA ASN A 434 -26.15 4.31 5.27
C ASN A 434 -25.37 5.64 5.22
N ALA A 435 -24.13 5.68 5.70
CA ALA A 435 -23.30 6.87 5.62
C ALA A 435 -22.92 7.16 4.16
N LYS A 436 -23.37 8.30 3.63
CA LYS A 436 -22.99 8.78 2.29
C LYS A 436 -21.47 8.82 2.14
N SER A 437 -20.96 8.55 0.94
CA SER A 437 -19.51 8.56 0.66
C SER A 437 -18.78 9.84 1.11
N SER A 438 -19.46 10.99 1.03
CA SER A 438 -18.96 12.31 1.46
C SER A 438 -18.92 12.52 2.97
N SER A 439 -19.59 11.68 3.76
CA SER A 439 -19.62 11.80 5.22
C SER A 439 -18.25 11.47 5.84
N PRO A 440 -17.81 12.20 6.90
CA PRO A 440 -16.62 11.82 7.68
C PRO A 440 -16.71 10.41 8.27
N GLU A 441 -17.93 9.93 8.56
CA GLU A 441 -18.21 8.62 9.13
C GLU A 441 -18.25 7.50 8.07
N SER A 442 -18.21 7.86 6.78
CA SER A 442 -18.11 6.88 5.72
C SER A 442 -16.80 6.11 5.83
N HIS A 443 -16.76 4.91 5.25
CA HIS A 443 -15.54 4.12 5.16
C HIS A 443 -14.39 4.92 4.49
N ILE A 444 -14.68 5.77 3.51
CA ILE A 444 -13.69 6.66 2.86
C ILE A 444 -13.23 7.76 3.82
N GLY A 445 -14.16 8.45 4.49
CA GLY A 445 -13.86 9.50 5.46
C GLY A 445 -13.01 8.99 6.62
N THR A 446 -13.40 7.84 7.17
CA THR A 446 -12.68 7.15 8.24
C THR A 446 -11.28 6.71 7.80
N ALA A 447 -11.12 6.11 6.61
CA ALA A 447 -9.80 5.74 6.09
C ALA A 447 -8.88 6.95 5.90
N LYS A 448 -9.41 8.07 5.36
CA LYS A 448 -8.65 9.33 5.22
C LYS A 448 -8.21 9.89 6.56
N ARG A 449 -9.07 9.84 7.57
CA ARG A 449 -8.76 10.29 8.93
C ARG A 449 -7.65 9.43 9.54
N LEU A 450 -7.78 8.10 9.49
CA LEU A 450 -6.77 7.17 9.98
C LEU A 450 -5.42 7.35 9.28
N ALA A 451 -5.40 7.61 7.97
CA ALA A 451 -4.17 7.87 7.24
C ALA A 451 -3.47 9.18 7.65
N LYS A 452 -4.20 10.15 8.18
CA LYS A 452 -3.63 11.39 8.74
C LYS A 452 -3.16 11.22 10.18
N GLU A 453 -3.93 10.48 10.99
CA GLU A 453 -3.67 10.31 12.43
C GLU A 453 -2.57 9.29 12.72
N LEU A 454 -2.50 8.20 11.93
CA LEU A 454 -1.57 7.10 12.20
C LEU A 454 -0.18 7.36 11.60
N PRO A 455 0.89 7.28 12.41
CA PRO A 455 2.25 7.44 11.89
C PRO A 455 2.63 6.28 10.98
N ASN A 456 3.37 6.58 9.90
CA ASN A 456 3.81 5.59 8.90
C ASN A 456 2.66 4.78 8.27
N ALA A 457 1.50 5.43 8.10
CA ALA A 457 0.35 4.85 7.42
C ALA A 457 0.12 5.50 6.06
N VAL A 458 -0.32 4.71 5.08
CA VAL A 458 -0.65 5.17 3.74
C VAL A 458 -1.98 4.57 3.32
N MET A 459 -2.87 5.43 2.81
CA MET A 459 -4.06 5.01 2.10
C MET A 459 -3.74 4.83 0.61
N LEU A 460 -3.90 3.63 0.07
CA LEU A 460 -3.62 3.37 -1.35
C LEU A 460 -4.66 4.04 -2.25
N ASN A 461 -5.93 3.99 -1.86
CA ASN A 461 -7.05 4.63 -2.53
C ASN A 461 -7.29 4.14 -3.97
N GLN A 462 -7.88 2.95 -4.10
CA GLN A 462 -8.27 2.34 -5.37
C GLN A 462 -9.13 3.23 -6.29
N TYR A 463 -9.84 4.23 -5.74
CA TYR A 463 -10.72 5.11 -6.51
C TYR A 463 -9.96 6.19 -7.30
N ARG A 464 -8.68 6.40 -7.00
CA ARG A 464 -7.83 7.44 -7.63
C ARG A 464 -6.48 6.92 -8.10
N HIS A 465 -6.00 5.84 -7.53
CA HIS A 465 -4.65 5.35 -7.77
C HIS A 465 -4.50 4.82 -9.21
N SER A 466 -3.57 5.36 -9.98
CA SER A 466 -3.33 5.00 -11.39
C SER A 466 -3.00 3.52 -11.58
N GLY A 467 -2.35 2.91 -10.58
CA GLY A 467 -2.11 1.46 -10.52
C GLY A 467 -3.35 0.58 -10.75
N ASN A 468 -4.55 1.06 -10.40
CA ASN A 468 -5.80 0.32 -10.64
C ASN A 468 -6.11 0.16 -12.15
N PRO A 469 -6.36 1.22 -12.93
CA PRO A 469 -6.56 1.04 -14.37
C PRO A 469 -5.30 0.54 -15.09
N LEU A 470 -4.10 0.88 -14.62
CA LEU A 470 -2.85 0.43 -15.25
C LEU A 470 -2.63 -1.08 -15.14
N SER A 471 -3.01 -1.74 -14.04
CA SER A 471 -2.88 -3.21 -13.95
C SER A 471 -3.71 -3.91 -15.03
N HIS A 472 -4.88 -3.36 -15.34
CA HIS A 472 -5.76 -3.92 -16.35
C HIS A 472 -5.34 -3.54 -17.77
N TYR A 473 -4.82 -2.33 -17.97
CA TYR A 473 -4.25 -1.90 -19.24
C TYR A 473 -2.98 -2.68 -19.59
N ASP A 474 -2.04 -2.87 -18.65
CA ASP A 474 -0.75 -3.52 -18.91
C ASP A 474 -0.85 -5.06 -18.94
N GLN A 475 -1.80 -5.66 -18.22
CA GLN A 475 -1.88 -7.12 -18.08
C GLN A 475 -3.22 -7.67 -18.57
N THR A 476 -4.33 -7.41 -17.87
CA THR A 476 -5.63 -8.06 -18.16
C THR A 476 -6.03 -7.92 -19.64
N ALA A 477 -5.85 -6.73 -20.22
CA ALA A 477 -6.17 -6.49 -21.62
C ALA A 477 -5.24 -7.23 -22.60
N GLU A 478 -3.93 -7.26 -22.32
CA GLU A 478 -2.95 -7.98 -23.13
C GLU A 478 -3.19 -9.49 -23.05
N GLU A 479 -3.54 -10.02 -21.88
CA GLU A 479 -3.94 -11.42 -21.71
C GLU A 479 -5.17 -11.76 -22.54
N ILE A 480 -6.21 -10.93 -22.52
CA ILE A 480 -7.43 -11.15 -23.32
C ILE A 480 -7.07 -11.09 -24.82
N LEU A 481 -6.31 -10.09 -25.26
CA LEU A 481 -5.88 -9.97 -26.66
C LEU A 481 -5.10 -11.21 -27.11
N HIS A 482 -4.17 -11.68 -26.29
CA HIS A 482 -3.39 -12.88 -26.58
C HIS A 482 -4.28 -14.13 -26.62
N GLN A 483 -5.11 -14.37 -25.59
CA GLN A 483 -6.00 -15.53 -25.50
C GLN A 483 -7.06 -15.56 -26.62
N CYS A 484 -7.37 -14.41 -27.21
CA CYS A 484 -8.31 -14.28 -28.30
C CYS A 484 -7.65 -14.17 -29.68
N ASP A 485 -6.32 -14.27 -29.80
CA ASP A 485 -5.56 -14.02 -31.04
C ASP A 485 -5.89 -12.65 -31.68
N GLY A 486 -6.19 -11.64 -30.86
CA GLY A 486 -6.66 -10.33 -31.27
C GLY A 486 -8.07 -10.29 -31.88
N LYS A 487 -8.79 -11.41 -31.89
CA LYS A 487 -10.14 -11.56 -32.46
C LYS A 487 -11.20 -11.56 -31.37
N LEU A 488 -11.80 -10.41 -31.15
CA LEU A 488 -12.95 -10.21 -30.26
C LEU A 488 -13.78 -9.03 -30.77
N ASP A 489 -15.07 -9.04 -30.46
CA ASP A 489 -16.05 -8.06 -30.96
C ASP A 489 -16.72 -7.31 -29.82
N MET A 490 -16.81 -7.94 -28.65
CA MET A 490 -17.43 -7.35 -27.47
C MET A 490 -16.69 -7.75 -26.20
N VAL A 491 -16.60 -6.82 -25.25
CA VAL A 491 -16.18 -7.09 -23.88
C VAL A 491 -17.21 -6.54 -22.89
N VAL A 492 -17.58 -7.34 -21.90
CA VAL A 492 -18.61 -7.00 -20.89
C VAL A 492 -18.00 -7.01 -19.50
N ILE A 493 -18.07 -5.88 -18.80
CA ILE A 493 -17.37 -5.67 -17.53
C ILE A 493 -18.29 -5.00 -16.50
N GLY A 494 -18.45 -5.63 -15.34
CA GLY A 494 -19.08 -5.02 -14.16
C GLY A 494 -18.27 -3.85 -13.60
N VAL A 495 -18.93 -2.73 -13.34
CA VAL A 495 -18.27 -1.47 -12.97
C VAL A 495 -18.45 -1.17 -11.48
N GLY A 496 -17.34 -1.32 -10.73
CA GLY A 496 -17.20 -0.80 -9.37
C GLY A 496 -16.37 0.48 -9.36
N THR A 497 -15.07 0.37 -9.11
CA THR A 497 -14.16 1.54 -9.22
C THR A 497 -14.04 2.06 -10.67
N GLY A 498 -14.35 1.22 -11.67
CA GLY A 498 -14.16 1.55 -13.08
C GLY A 498 -12.75 1.34 -13.62
N GLY A 499 -11.78 0.97 -12.77
CA GLY A 499 -10.40 0.74 -13.21
C GLY A 499 -10.27 -0.42 -14.21
N THR A 500 -10.98 -1.53 -13.99
CA THR A 500 -10.97 -2.68 -14.93
C THR A 500 -11.50 -2.30 -16.30
N LEU A 501 -12.68 -1.67 -16.36
CA LEU A 501 -13.27 -1.20 -17.61
C LEU A 501 -12.36 -0.19 -18.31
N THR A 502 -11.83 0.79 -17.57
CA THR A 502 -11.00 1.85 -18.13
C THR A 502 -9.69 1.31 -18.67
N GLY A 503 -9.00 0.45 -17.91
CA GLY A 503 -7.73 -0.13 -18.35
C GLY A 503 -7.88 -1.01 -19.59
N VAL A 504 -8.86 -1.91 -19.57
CA VAL A 504 -9.16 -2.78 -20.72
C VAL A 504 -9.61 -1.95 -21.92
N GLY A 505 -10.56 -1.04 -21.71
CA GLY A 505 -11.13 -0.20 -22.76
C GLY A 505 -10.08 0.66 -23.46
N ARG A 506 -9.20 1.33 -22.70
CA ARG A 506 -8.12 2.13 -23.28
C ARG A 506 -7.18 1.31 -24.16
N LYS A 507 -6.79 0.11 -23.71
CA LYS A 507 -5.95 -0.79 -24.53
C LYS A 507 -6.68 -1.22 -25.79
N PHE A 508 -7.95 -1.57 -25.67
CA PHE A 508 -8.74 -2.05 -26.82
C PHE A 508 -8.97 -0.93 -27.82
N LYS A 509 -9.29 0.30 -27.40
CA LYS A 509 -9.38 1.43 -28.32
C LYS A 509 -8.05 1.72 -29.05
N GLU A 510 -6.89 1.40 -28.46
CA GLU A 510 -5.58 1.50 -29.13
C GLU A 510 -5.28 0.34 -30.09
N LYS A 511 -5.68 -0.89 -29.76
CA LYS A 511 -5.23 -2.13 -30.44
C LYS A 511 -6.29 -2.80 -31.32
N CYS A 512 -7.55 -2.72 -30.90
CA CYS A 512 -8.71 -3.32 -31.53
C CYS A 512 -9.92 -2.36 -31.39
N PRO A 513 -9.90 -1.21 -32.09
CA PRO A 513 -10.87 -0.12 -31.87
C PRO A 513 -12.31 -0.49 -32.21
N SER A 514 -12.53 -1.57 -32.98
CA SER A 514 -13.85 -2.09 -33.32
C SER A 514 -14.55 -2.82 -32.17
N VAL A 515 -13.84 -3.15 -31.09
CA VAL A 515 -14.44 -3.86 -29.94
C VAL A 515 -15.45 -2.95 -29.25
N LYS A 516 -16.66 -3.49 -29.07
CA LYS A 516 -17.72 -2.87 -28.28
C LYS A 516 -17.49 -3.14 -26.79
N ILE A 517 -17.39 -2.09 -25.99
CA ILE A 517 -17.17 -2.17 -24.55
C ILE A 517 -18.49 -1.90 -23.83
N VAL A 518 -18.98 -2.90 -23.11
CA VAL A 518 -20.24 -2.85 -22.35
C VAL A 518 -19.94 -2.73 -20.86
N GLY A 519 -20.38 -1.62 -20.25
CA GLY A 519 -20.32 -1.40 -18.81
C GLY A 519 -21.59 -1.88 -18.13
N VAL A 520 -21.44 -2.67 -17.05
CA VAL A 520 -22.56 -3.19 -16.28
C VAL A 520 -22.62 -2.51 -14.92
N ASP A 521 -23.77 -1.96 -14.57
CA ASP A 521 -23.98 -1.18 -13.36
C ASP A 521 -25.29 -1.62 -12.67
N PRO A 522 -25.32 -1.86 -11.35
CA PRO A 522 -26.56 -2.27 -10.72
C PRO A 522 -27.61 -1.15 -10.72
N GLU A 523 -28.88 -1.55 -10.65
CA GLU A 523 -29.97 -0.64 -10.31
C GLU A 523 -29.72 -0.01 -8.93
N GLY A 524 -29.99 1.29 -8.79
CA GLY A 524 -29.66 2.07 -7.59
C GLY A 524 -28.26 2.72 -7.56
N SER A 525 -27.33 2.30 -8.43
CA SER A 525 -26.03 2.96 -8.61
C SER A 525 -26.10 4.23 -9.48
N GLU A 526 -25.23 5.20 -9.21
CA GLU A 526 -25.08 6.47 -9.94
C GLU A 526 -23.93 6.46 -10.97
N ILE A 527 -23.27 5.33 -11.21
CA ILE A 527 -22.12 5.26 -12.13
C ILE A 527 -22.55 5.41 -13.58
N ALA A 528 -23.56 4.65 -14.02
CA ALA A 528 -24.08 4.75 -15.37
C ALA A 528 -24.89 6.05 -15.53
N PRO A 529 -24.71 6.83 -16.61
CA PRO A 529 -25.34 8.13 -16.81
C PRO A 529 -26.80 8.03 -17.28
N VAL A 530 -27.58 7.07 -16.75
CA VAL A 530 -28.97 6.80 -17.15
C VAL A 530 -29.95 7.31 -16.09
N GLU A 531 -31.09 7.85 -16.51
CA GLU A 531 -32.19 8.31 -15.64
C GLU A 531 -32.98 7.12 -15.06
N VAL A 532 -32.34 6.31 -14.21
CA VAL A 532 -33.01 5.24 -13.46
C VAL A 532 -33.09 5.65 -11.98
N SER A 533 -34.19 5.25 -11.32
CA SER A 533 -34.51 5.59 -9.92
C SER A 533 -33.30 5.60 -9.00
N ARG A 534 -33.06 6.76 -8.37
CA ARG A 534 -31.86 7.09 -7.58
C ARG A 534 -31.88 6.57 -6.12
N CYS A 535 -32.79 5.65 -5.78
CA CYS A 535 -33.09 5.31 -4.38
C CYS A 535 -33.20 3.81 -4.06
N ALA A 536 -32.64 2.91 -4.89
CA ALA A 536 -32.67 1.49 -4.60
C ALA A 536 -31.38 1.03 -3.89
N ASP A 537 -31.51 0.51 -2.68
CA ASP A 537 -30.45 -0.32 -2.09
C ASP A 537 -30.31 -1.61 -2.89
N PHE A 538 -29.07 -2.09 -3.03
CA PHE A 538 -28.76 -3.36 -3.70
C PHE A 538 -27.84 -4.24 -2.84
N GLU A 539 -28.03 -5.55 -3.00
CA GLU A 539 -27.34 -6.63 -2.30
C GLU A 539 -26.08 -7.10 -3.04
N VAL A 540 -26.01 -6.95 -4.36
CA VAL A 540 -24.81 -7.30 -5.13
C VAL A 540 -23.60 -6.53 -4.62
N GLU A 541 -22.50 -7.25 -4.41
CA GLU A 541 -21.27 -6.67 -3.88
C GLU A 541 -20.21 -6.51 -4.96
N GLY A 542 -19.48 -5.39 -4.94
CA GLY A 542 -18.28 -5.15 -5.75
C GLY A 542 -18.47 -4.29 -7.00
N ILE A 543 -19.72 -3.99 -7.36
CA ILE A 543 -20.12 -3.08 -8.46
C ILE A 543 -21.09 -2.02 -7.93
N GLY A 544 -21.16 -0.87 -8.62
CA GLY A 544 -22.04 0.25 -8.26
C GLY A 544 -21.53 1.15 -7.13
N TYR A 545 -21.79 2.46 -7.22
CA TYR A 545 -21.47 3.49 -6.21
C TYR A 545 -22.44 4.69 -6.30
N ASP A 546 -22.52 5.46 -5.21
CA ASP A 546 -23.21 6.76 -5.11
C ASP A 546 -22.35 7.94 -5.62
N PHE A 547 -21.24 7.66 -6.29
CA PHE A 547 -20.36 8.65 -6.90
C PHE A 547 -19.60 8.02 -8.07
N SER A 548 -19.07 8.87 -8.96
CA SER A 548 -18.16 8.43 -10.02
C SER A 548 -16.69 8.46 -9.56
N PRO A 549 -15.98 7.32 -9.53
CA PRO A 549 -14.55 7.28 -9.17
C PRO A 549 -13.65 7.95 -10.22
N ALA A 550 -12.56 8.59 -9.79
CA ALA A 550 -11.65 9.31 -10.69
C ALA A 550 -10.84 8.42 -11.65
N VAL A 551 -10.79 7.11 -11.39
CA VAL A 551 -10.16 6.13 -12.29
C VAL A 551 -11.10 5.61 -13.37
N LEU A 552 -12.40 5.91 -13.30
CA LEU A 552 -13.36 5.58 -14.35
C LEU A 552 -13.28 6.62 -15.48
N ASP A 553 -13.11 6.13 -16.70
CA ASP A 553 -13.22 6.92 -17.93
C ASP A 553 -14.49 6.51 -18.68
N HIS A 554 -15.58 7.26 -18.52
CA HIS A 554 -16.86 6.97 -19.16
C HIS A 554 -16.79 6.96 -20.69
N SER A 555 -15.82 7.66 -21.29
CA SER A 555 -15.66 7.70 -22.75
C SER A 555 -15.26 6.34 -23.35
N MET A 556 -14.83 5.41 -22.51
CA MET A 556 -14.51 4.04 -22.92
C MET A 556 -15.74 3.14 -23.06
N VAL A 557 -16.92 3.56 -22.58
CA VAL A 557 -18.13 2.73 -22.59
C VAL A 557 -18.97 3.01 -23.81
N ASP A 558 -19.18 2.00 -24.65
CA ASP A 558 -20.04 2.11 -25.84
C ASP A 558 -21.52 1.84 -25.48
N GLN A 559 -21.78 1.03 -24.44
CA GLN A 559 -23.13 0.74 -23.95
C GLN A 559 -23.13 0.48 -22.44
N TRP A 560 -24.10 1.05 -21.73
CA TRP A 560 -24.39 0.70 -20.34
C TRP A 560 -25.56 -0.28 -20.26
N VAL A 561 -25.47 -1.25 -19.35
CA VAL A 561 -26.57 -2.16 -19.00
C VAL A 561 -26.82 -2.08 -17.50
N LYS A 562 -28.06 -1.75 -17.13
CA LYS A 562 -28.54 -1.82 -15.75
C LYS A 562 -29.00 -3.23 -15.43
N VAL A 563 -28.77 -3.68 -14.20
CA VAL A 563 -29.13 -5.04 -13.76
C VAL A 563 -29.65 -5.02 -12.33
N SER A 564 -30.74 -5.75 -12.10
CA SER A 564 -31.32 -5.97 -10.78
C SER A 564 -30.61 -7.10 -10.03
N ASP A 565 -30.78 -7.15 -8.70
CA ASP A 565 -30.24 -8.24 -7.88
C ASP A 565 -30.85 -9.61 -8.25
N VAL A 566 -32.14 -9.66 -8.58
CA VAL A 566 -32.84 -10.89 -9.01
C VAL A 566 -32.12 -11.50 -10.23
N ASN A 567 -31.89 -10.69 -11.25
CA ASN A 567 -31.20 -11.14 -12.46
C ASN A 567 -29.74 -11.51 -12.19
N THR A 568 -29.07 -10.73 -11.33
CA THR A 568 -27.70 -10.95 -10.92
C THR A 568 -27.50 -12.32 -10.27
N PHE A 569 -28.25 -12.63 -9.23
CA PHE A 569 -28.01 -13.83 -8.43
C PHE A 569 -28.53 -15.09 -9.11
N ASN A 570 -29.65 -15.02 -9.83
CA ASN A 570 -30.13 -16.15 -10.62
C ASN A 570 -29.12 -16.53 -11.71
N MET A 571 -28.59 -15.56 -12.46
CA MET A 571 -27.54 -15.83 -13.45
C MET A 571 -26.26 -16.37 -12.81
N ALA A 572 -25.84 -15.87 -11.64
CA ALA A 572 -24.67 -16.41 -10.94
C ALA A 572 -24.85 -17.88 -10.56
N ARG A 573 -26.05 -18.27 -10.11
CA ARG A 573 -26.38 -19.67 -9.81
C ARG A 573 -26.45 -20.53 -11.07
N GLU A 574 -27.00 -20.00 -12.16
CA GLU A 574 -27.01 -20.69 -13.46
C GLU A 574 -25.59 -20.95 -13.99
N LEU A 575 -24.67 -20.00 -13.85
CA LEU A 575 -23.26 -20.19 -14.21
C LEU A 575 -22.63 -21.34 -13.44
N ILE A 576 -22.90 -21.43 -12.14
CA ILE A 576 -22.42 -22.54 -11.30
C ILE A 576 -23.03 -23.86 -11.77
N GLN A 577 -24.35 -23.91 -11.95
CA GLN A 577 -25.08 -25.14 -12.26
C GLN A 577 -24.78 -25.66 -13.67
N LYS A 578 -24.73 -24.77 -14.66
CA LYS A 578 -24.58 -25.13 -16.07
C LYS A 578 -23.10 -25.27 -16.42
N GLU A 579 -22.29 -24.25 -16.13
CA GLU A 579 -20.88 -24.20 -16.58
C GLU A 579 -19.87 -24.71 -15.55
N GLY A 580 -20.30 -24.96 -14.30
CA GLY A 580 -19.37 -25.34 -13.23
C GLY A 580 -18.44 -24.22 -12.80
N LEU A 581 -18.75 -22.97 -13.14
CA LEU A 581 -17.94 -21.80 -12.80
C LEU A 581 -18.34 -21.28 -11.41
N LEU A 582 -17.50 -21.53 -10.41
CA LEU A 582 -17.71 -21.14 -9.02
C LEU A 582 -17.45 -19.63 -8.79
N CYS A 583 -18.25 -18.79 -9.44
CA CYS A 583 -18.11 -17.33 -9.44
C CYS A 583 -19.10 -16.60 -8.50
N GLY A 584 -18.79 -15.35 -8.15
CA GLY A 584 -19.59 -14.49 -7.30
C GLY A 584 -20.74 -13.75 -8.00
N GLY A 585 -21.52 -12.98 -7.24
CA GLY A 585 -22.72 -12.28 -7.74
C GLY A 585 -22.44 -11.34 -8.92
N SER A 586 -21.40 -10.51 -8.84
CA SER A 586 -21.04 -9.57 -9.92
C SER A 586 -20.68 -10.25 -11.25
N SER A 587 -20.30 -11.53 -11.22
CA SER A 587 -20.11 -12.36 -12.40
C SER A 587 -21.46 -12.68 -13.07
N GLY A 588 -22.49 -12.97 -12.27
CA GLY A 588 -23.86 -13.12 -12.75
C GLY A 588 -24.41 -11.83 -13.38
N SER A 589 -24.16 -10.67 -12.78
CA SER A 589 -24.48 -9.37 -13.38
C SER A 589 -23.85 -9.22 -14.77
N ALA A 590 -22.55 -9.51 -14.88
CA ALA A 590 -21.80 -9.36 -16.13
C ALA A 590 -22.31 -10.31 -17.22
N VAL A 591 -22.56 -11.58 -16.90
CA VAL A 591 -23.07 -12.55 -17.88
C VAL A 591 -24.50 -12.25 -18.28
N TRP A 592 -25.36 -11.84 -17.34
CA TRP A 592 -26.73 -11.44 -17.67
C TRP A 592 -26.74 -10.28 -18.66
N ALA A 593 -25.91 -9.27 -18.42
CA ALA A 593 -25.75 -8.15 -19.34
C ALA A 593 -25.17 -8.57 -20.69
N ALA A 594 -24.22 -9.52 -20.71
CA ALA A 594 -23.68 -10.08 -21.95
C ALA A 594 -24.77 -10.78 -22.77
N VAL A 595 -25.63 -11.57 -22.13
CA VAL A 595 -26.79 -12.21 -22.79
C VAL A 595 -27.73 -11.17 -23.40
N GLN A 596 -27.92 -10.01 -22.76
CA GLN A 596 -28.74 -8.94 -23.35
C GLN A 596 -28.02 -8.22 -24.50
N ALA A 597 -26.74 -7.90 -24.34
CA ALA A 597 -25.99 -7.08 -25.29
C ALA A 597 -25.49 -7.84 -26.52
N ALA A 598 -25.29 -9.16 -26.41
CA ALA A 598 -24.70 -9.99 -27.47
C ALA A 598 -25.73 -10.62 -28.43
N LYS A 599 -27.03 -10.32 -28.29
CA LYS A 599 -28.11 -10.90 -29.12
C LYS A 599 -27.90 -10.69 -30.63
N ASP A 600 -27.34 -9.54 -31.00
CA ASP A 600 -27.14 -9.16 -32.40
C ASP A 600 -25.76 -9.59 -32.95
N LEU A 601 -24.91 -10.22 -32.14
CA LEU A 601 -23.63 -10.74 -32.61
C LEU A 601 -23.80 -12.02 -33.43
N LYS A 602 -23.00 -12.16 -34.47
CA LYS A 602 -23.02 -13.27 -35.44
C LYS A 602 -22.13 -14.44 -34.98
N GLU A 603 -22.27 -15.59 -35.62
CA GLU A 603 -21.52 -16.83 -35.29
C GLU A 603 -20.00 -16.67 -35.35
N SER A 604 -19.49 -15.81 -36.25
CA SER A 604 -18.05 -15.56 -36.38
C SER A 604 -17.49 -14.60 -35.32
N GLN A 605 -18.34 -14.04 -34.47
CA GLN A 605 -17.98 -13.01 -33.50
C GLN A 605 -17.78 -13.58 -32.11
N ARG A 606 -17.01 -12.87 -31.27
CA ARG A 606 -16.70 -13.28 -29.90
C ARG A 606 -17.03 -12.19 -28.87
N CYS A 607 -17.74 -12.60 -27.83
CA CYS A 607 -18.05 -11.81 -26.64
C CYS A 607 -17.26 -12.33 -25.44
N VAL A 608 -16.43 -11.47 -24.85
CA VAL A 608 -15.66 -11.75 -23.64
C VAL A 608 -16.36 -11.16 -22.42
N VAL A 609 -16.57 -11.95 -21.38
CA VAL A 609 -17.18 -11.52 -20.11
C VAL A 609 -16.17 -11.67 -18.98
N LEU A 610 -15.97 -10.62 -18.18
CA LEU A 610 -15.05 -10.69 -17.03
C LEU A 610 -15.79 -11.15 -15.77
N LEU A 611 -15.33 -12.26 -15.17
CA LEU A 611 -15.90 -12.84 -13.94
C LEU A 611 -15.02 -12.47 -12.73
N PRO A 612 -15.39 -11.49 -11.89
CA PRO A 612 -14.44 -10.80 -11.02
C PRO A 612 -13.94 -11.60 -9.81
N ASP A 613 -14.77 -12.42 -9.19
CA ASP A 613 -14.46 -13.13 -7.94
C ASP A 613 -15.26 -14.43 -7.77
N GLY A 614 -14.89 -15.21 -6.75
CA GLY A 614 -15.40 -16.56 -6.51
C GLY A 614 -16.50 -16.66 -5.45
N VAL A 615 -17.12 -17.83 -5.35
CA VAL A 615 -18.22 -18.12 -4.41
C VAL A 615 -17.87 -17.99 -2.92
N ARG A 616 -16.58 -18.09 -2.55
CA ARG A 616 -16.11 -18.04 -1.15
C ARG A 616 -16.69 -16.87 -0.35
N ASN A 617 -16.86 -15.72 -0.99
CA ASN A 617 -17.32 -14.50 -0.34
C ASN A 617 -18.83 -14.50 -0.01
N TYR A 618 -19.57 -15.48 -0.50
CA TYR A 618 -21.03 -15.48 -0.60
C TYR A 618 -21.68 -16.79 -0.12
N MET A 619 -20.94 -17.59 0.67
CA MET A 619 -21.34 -18.92 1.13
C MET A 619 -22.65 -18.90 1.92
N THR A 620 -22.92 -17.82 2.65
CA THR A 620 -24.16 -17.62 3.42
C THR A 620 -25.07 -16.57 2.78
N LYS A 621 -24.88 -16.26 1.49
CA LYS A 621 -25.71 -15.33 0.70
C LYS A 621 -26.37 -16.05 -0.46
N PHE A 622 -26.18 -15.61 -1.70
CA PHE A 622 -26.91 -16.11 -2.88
C PHE A 622 -26.74 -17.62 -3.14
N LEU A 623 -25.73 -18.26 -2.55
CA LEU A 623 -25.59 -19.71 -2.59
C LEU A 623 -26.64 -20.44 -1.74
N GLN A 624 -27.13 -19.81 -0.67
CA GLN A 624 -28.17 -20.36 0.19
C GLN A 624 -29.56 -20.04 -0.36
N ASP A 625 -30.35 -21.07 -0.59
CA ASP A 625 -31.73 -20.92 -1.07
C ASP A 625 -32.56 -20.11 -0.09
N ASN A 626 -32.39 -20.33 1.22
CA ASN A 626 -33.07 -19.55 2.26
C ASN A 626 -32.77 -18.06 2.16
N TRP A 627 -31.52 -17.68 1.87
CA TRP A 627 -31.18 -16.26 1.70
C TRP A 627 -31.83 -15.68 0.42
N MET A 628 -31.85 -16.46 -0.67
CA MET A 628 -32.54 -16.07 -1.91
C MET A 628 -34.05 -15.86 -1.68
N ILE A 629 -34.69 -16.75 -0.91
CA ILE A 629 -36.10 -16.68 -0.55
C ILE A 629 -36.37 -15.49 0.37
N GLU A 630 -35.58 -15.31 1.44
CA GLU A 630 -35.67 -14.19 2.37
C GLU A 630 -35.69 -12.85 1.63
N LYS A 631 -34.73 -12.68 0.72
CA LYS A 631 -34.57 -11.47 -0.09
C LYS A 631 -35.64 -11.32 -1.18
N GLY A 632 -36.45 -12.36 -1.43
CA GLY A 632 -37.48 -12.35 -2.46
C GLY A 632 -36.93 -12.50 -3.88
N PHE A 633 -35.72 -13.06 -4.03
CA PHE A 633 -35.10 -13.33 -5.33
C PHE A 633 -35.56 -14.65 -5.94
N PHE A 634 -36.13 -15.54 -5.12
CA PHE A 634 -36.93 -16.68 -5.56
C PHE A 634 -38.42 -16.38 -5.39
N GLY A 635 -39.20 -16.75 -6.40
CA GLY A 635 -40.66 -16.66 -6.34
C GLY A 635 -41.27 -17.72 -5.40
N ALA A 636 -42.55 -17.54 -5.05
CA ALA A 636 -43.29 -18.45 -4.18
C ALA A 636 -43.36 -19.89 -4.71
N ASP A 637 -43.29 -20.04 -6.04
CA ASP A 637 -43.37 -21.32 -6.75
C ASP A 637 -42.01 -22.00 -6.94
N HIS A 638 -40.92 -21.48 -6.35
CA HIS A 638 -39.61 -22.11 -6.46
C HIS A 638 -39.67 -23.54 -5.90
N GLU A 639 -39.28 -24.52 -6.73
CA GLU A 639 -39.35 -25.94 -6.38
C GLU A 639 -38.43 -26.25 -5.20
N MET A 640 -39.03 -26.34 -4.01
CA MET A 640 -38.37 -26.96 -2.88
C MET A 640 -38.26 -28.47 -3.10
N THR A 641 -37.22 -29.08 -2.54
CA THR A 641 -37.02 -30.54 -2.55
C THR A 641 -38.17 -31.32 -1.89
N CYS A 642 -38.99 -30.66 -1.08
CA CYS A 642 -40.18 -31.23 -0.44
C CYS A 642 -41.37 -30.28 -0.58
N LYS A 643 -42.55 -30.81 -0.93
CA LYS A 643 -43.80 -30.03 -0.92
C LYS A 643 -44.22 -29.76 0.52
N ILE A 644 -44.06 -28.53 0.99
CA ILE A 644 -44.44 -28.07 2.33
C ILE A 644 -45.82 -27.39 2.24
N TRP A 645 -46.84 -27.95 2.91
CA TRP A 645 -48.24 -27.49 2.76
C TRP A 645 -48.48 -26.05 3.16
N TRP A 646 -47.71 -25.51 4.12
CA TRP A 646 -47.88 -24.15 4.63
C TRP A 646 -47.07 -23.11 3.87
N TRP A 647 -46.16 -23.53 2.97
CA TRP A 647 -45.14 -22.66 2.40
C TRP A 647 -45.68 -21.46 1.63
N THR A 648 -46.78 -21.66 0.91
CA THR A 648 -47.42 -20.66 0.06
C THR A 648 -48.56 -19.91 0.76
N ILE A 649 -48.84 -20.22 2.03
CA ILE A 649 -49.91 -19.56 2.79
C ILE A 649 -49.56 -18.08 2.99
N PRO A 650 -50.46 -17.14 2.64
CA PRO A 650 -50.27 -15.72 2.89
C PRO A 650 -50.11 -15.40 4.38
N LEU A 651 -49.13 -14.55 4.73
CA LEU A 651 -48.85 -14.12 6.11
C LEU A 651 -50.06 -13.48 6.81
N LYS A 652 -50.95 -12.84 6.04
CA LYS A 652 -52.21 -12.27 6.55
C LYS A 652 -53.17 -13.30 7.16
N GLU A 653 -53.02 -14.60 6.85
CA GLU A 653 -53.86 -15.68 7.39
C GLU A 653 -53.37 -16.18 8.76
N VAL A 654 -52.17 -15.78 9.18
CA VAL A 654 -51.63 -16.14 10.49
C VAL A 654 -52.13 -15.16 11.55
N PRO A 655 -52.83 -15.62 12.60
CA PRO A 655 -53.21 -14.77 13.72
C PRO A 655 -51.95 -14.29 14.45
N LYS A 656 -51.78 -12.98 14.56
CA LYS A 656 -50.63 -12.37 15.25
C LYS A 656 -51.09 -11.85 16.61
N LYS A 657 -50.24 -12.02 17.63
CA LYS A 657 -50.50 -11.48 18.97
C LYS A 657 -49.91 -10.08 19.11
N ALA A 658 -50.55 -9.25 19.93
CA ALA A 658 -49.98 -7.95 20.30
C ALA A 658 -48.63 -8.15 20.99
N TYR A 659 -47.62 -7.42 20.55
CA TYR A 659 -46.26 -7.52 21.05
C TYR A 659 -45.97 -6.43 22.09
N LEU A 660 -45.19 -6.77 23.12
CA LEU A 660 -44.80 -5.78 24.12
C LEU A 660 -43.68 -4.90 23.57
N GLY A 661 -43.95 -3.60 23.49
CA GLY A 661 -42.98 -2.57 23.10
C GLY A 661 -42.51 -1.74 24.29
N VAL A 662 -41.22 -1.43 24.34
CA VAL A 662 -40.63 -0.49 25.31
C VAL A 662 -39.89 0.64 24.59
N LYS A 663 -39.81 1.81 25.21
CA LYS A 663 -39.11 2.96 24.64
C LYS A 663 -37.61 2.68 24.58
N GLU A 664 -36.94 3.19 23.54
CA GLU A 664 -35.49 3.07 23.32
C GLU A 664 -34.59 3.51 24.51
N THR A 665 -35.14 4.32 25.42
CA THR A 665 -34.46 4.86 26.61
C THR A 665 -34.63 4.02 27.87
N GLU A 666 -35.44 2.95 27.85
CA GLU A 666 -35.65 2.13 29.06
C GLU A 666 -34.35 1.41 29.46
N PRO A 667 -34.06 1.30 30.77
CA PRO A 667 -32.88 0.57 31.25
C PRO A 667 -32.90 -0.92 30.93
N CYS A 668 -31.74 -1.49 30.60
CA CYS A 668 -31.58 -2.92 30.32
C CYS A 668 -32.12 -3.82 31.44
N HIS A 669 -31.95 -3.46 32.72
CA HIS A 669 -32.43 -4.30 33.84
C HIS A 669 -33.96 -4.48 33.82
N LYS A 670 -34.72 -3.43 33.48
CA LYS A 670 -36.18 -3.54 33.34
C LYS A 670 -36.57 -4.39 32.15
N VAL A 671 -35.83 -4.30 31.04
CA VAL A 671 -36.06 -5.16 29.87
C VAL A 671 -35.80 -6.63 30.22
N VAL A 672 -34.79 -6.93 31.04
CA VAL A 672 -34.54 -8.29 31.56
C VAL A 672 -35.70 -8.80 32.40
N GLU A 673 -36.29 -7.97 33.27
CA GLU A 673 -37.49 -8.35 34.03
C GLU A 673 -38.69 -8.66 33.11
N LEU A 674 -38.90 -7.83 32.08
CA LEU A 674 -39.95 -8.04 31.09
C LEU A 674 -39.73 -9.31 30.27
N LEU A 675 -38.50 -9.58 29.83
CA LEU A 675 -38.11 -10.81 29.15
C LEU A 675 -38.40 -12.04 30.02
N LYS A 676 -38.02 -12.00 31.30
CA LYS A 676 -38.29 -13.10 32.25
C LYS A 676 -39.78 -13.34 32.47
N LYS A 677 -40.58 -12.27 32.53
CA LYS A 677 -42.02 -12.35 32.77
C LYS A 677 -42.80 -12.83 31.54
N HIS A 678 -42.44 -12.36 30.35
CA HIS A 678 -43.19 -12.63 29.11
C HIS A 678 -42.64 -13.83 28.34
N GLY A 679 -41.38 -14.21 28.56
CA GLY A 679 -40.72 -15.33 27.86
C GLY A 679 -40.51 -15.10 26.36
N LYS A 680 -40.78 -13.89 25.86
CA LYS A 680 -40.73 -13.51 24.44
C LYS A 680 -39.80 -12.32 24.22
N PRO A 681 -39.20 -12.16 23.02
CA PRO A 681 -38.47 -10.95 22.64
C PRO A 681 -39.26 -9.66 22.92
N ILE A 682 -38.57 -8.57 23.24
CA ILE A 682 -39.22 -7.28 23.53
C ILE A 682 -38.96 -6.32 22.37
N ALA A 683 -40.01 -5.76 21.77
CA ALA A 683 -39.86 -4.76 20.71
C ALA A 683 -39.36 -3.43 21.30
N ILE A 684 -38.44 -2.77 20.60
CA ILE A 684 -37.97 -1.42 20.95
C ILE A 684 -38.66 -0.44 20.03
N VAL A 685 -39.28 0.58 20.62
CA VAL A 685 -39.97 1.64 19.88
C VAL A 685 -39.33 3.00 20.06
N ASP A 686 -39.40 3.81 19.02
CA ASP A 686 -38.98 5.20 19.06
C ASP A 686 -40.01 6.09 19.79
N LYS A 687 -39.72 7.41 19.82
CA LYS A 687 -40.62 8.42 20.41
C LYS A 687 -41.99 8.55 19.72
N TYR A 688 -42.14 8.01 18.51
CA TYR A 688 -43.37 7.99 17.72
C TYR A 688 -44.08 6.63 17.76
N SER A 689 -43.65 5.72 18.65
CA SER A 689 -44.16 4.35 18.76
C SER A 689 -43.91 3.49 17.52
N GLN A 690 -42.93 3.83 16.67
CA GLN A 690 -42.50 2.99 15.57
C GLN A 690 -41.50 1.94 16.06
N ILE A 691 -41.65 0.70 15.62
CA ILE A 691 -40.76 -0.40 16.00
C ILE A 691 -39.41 -0.20 15.29
N MET A 692 -38.36 -0.03 16.09
CA MET A 692 -36.98 0.14 15.64
C MET A 692 -36.23 -1.20 15.55
N GLY A 693 -36.59 -2.14 16.43
CA GLY A 693 -35.90 -3.41 16.57
C GLY A 693 -36.46 -4.23 17.73
N ALA A 694 -35.68 -5.18 18.23
CA ALA A 694 -36.04 -5.98 19.38
C ALA A 694 -34.84 -6.24 20.30
N VAL A 695 -35.11 -6.64 21.54
CA VAL A 695 -34.12 -7.12 22.51
C VAL A 695 -34.45 -8.56 22.89
N THR A 696 -33.42 -9.41 22.86
CA THR A 696 -33.46 -10.80 23.29
C THR A 696 -32.41 -11.05 24.37
N SER A 697 -32.47 -12.20 25.05
CA SER A 697 -31.42 -12.60 25.99
C SER A 697 -30.03 -12.65 25.32
N ASN A 698 -29.97 -13.12 24.06
CA ASN A 698 -28.73 -13.21 23.30
C ASN A 698 -28.20 -11.82 22.91
N SER A 699 -29.07 -10.93 22.45
CA SER A 699 -28.66 -9.58 22.06
C SER A 699 -28.14 -8.78 23.26
N LEU A 700 -28.74 -8.96 24.44
CA LEU A 700 -28.23 -8.42 25.70
C LEU A 700 -26.84 -8.95 26.04
N ILE A 701 -26.65 -10.27 26.05
CA ILE A 701 -25.33 -10.87 26.35
C ILE A 701 -24.27 -10.35 25.38
N ALA A 702 -24.57 -10.30 24.08
CA ALA A 702 -23.66 -9.77 23.07
C ALA A 702 -23.30 -8.29 23.33
N ALA A 703 -24.29 -7.45 23.65
CA ALA A 703 -24.04 -6.03 23.92
C ALA A 703 -23.15 -5.78 25.14
N PHE A 704 -23.26 -6.59 26.19
CA PHE A 704 -22.34 -6.53 27.34
C PHE A 704 -20.95 -7.06 27.01
N GLN A 705 -20.84 -8.14 26.23
CA GLN A 705 -19.55 -8.68 25.77
C GLN A 705 -18.79 -7.71 24.86
N GLU A 706 -19.52 -6.97 24.03
CA GLU A 706 -18.97 -5.96 23.13
C GLU A 706 -18.68 -4.63 23.85
N GLY A 707 -19.09 -4.47 25.11
CA GLY A 707 -18.92 -3.25 25.89
C GLY A 707 -19.84 -2.09 25.47
N LYS A 708 -20.90 -2.37 24.69
CA LYS A 708 -21.95 -1.40 24.35
C LYS A 708 -22.81 -1.08 25.58
N CYS A 709 -23.11 -2.10 26.38
CA CYS A 709 -23.74 -1.95 27.68
C CYS A 709 -22.69 -2.13 28.78
N ILE A 710 -22.65 -1.18 29.72
CA ILE A 710 -21.66 -1.13 30.82
C ILE A 710 -22.30 -1.58 32.14
N SER A 711 -23.60 -1.32 32.32
CA SER A 711 -24.36 -1.69 33.51
C SER A 711 -25.82 -1.98 33.15
N GLY A 712 -26.59 -2.46 34.12
CA GLY A 712 -28.04 -2.63 33.96
C GLY A 712 -28.81 -1.33 33.70
N ASP A 713 -28.18 -0.17 33.90
CA ASP A 713 -28.75 1.16 33.63
C ASP A 713 -28.52 1.65 32.21
N SER A 714 -27.68 0.94 31.42
CA SER A 714 -27.53 1.22 30.00
C SER A 714 -28.90 1.18 29.29
N ALA A 715 -29.10 2.10 28.34
CA ALA A 715 -30.33 2.16 27.57
C ALA A 715 -30.49 0.91 26.70
N CYS A 716 -31.70 0.36 26.63
CA CYS A 716 -31.97 -0.89 25.91
C CYS A 716 -31.71 -0.80 24.41
N LYS A 717 -31.72 0.40 23.81
CA LYS A 717 -31.31 0.60 22.41
C LYS A 717 -29.89 0.13 22.11
N GLU A 718 -29.00 0.19 23.09
CA GLU A 718 -27.61 -0.26 22.93
C GLU A 718 -27.50 -1.80 22.85
N ALA A 719 -28.52 -2.50 23.38
CA ALA A 719 -28.67 -3.95 23.31
C ALA A 719 -29.66 -4.43 22.23
N MET A 720 -30.19 -3.50 21.44
CA MET A 720 -31.19 -3.78 20.42
C MET A 720 -30.54 -4.49 19.22
N MET A 721 -31.17 -5.56 18.76
CA MET A 721 -30.91 -6.14 17.45
C MET A 721 -31.85 -5.54 16.41
N HIS A 722 -31.34 -5.31 15.20
CA HIS A 722 -32.17 -4.94 14.07
C HIS A 722 -32.99 -6.13 13.59
N LEU A 723 -34.28 -5.92 13.37
CA LEU A 723 -35.17 -6.93 12.84
C LEU A 723 -34.92 -7.12 11.34
N LYS A 724 -34.91 -8.38 10.90
CA LYS A 724 -35.23 -8.67 9.50
C LYS A 724 -36.68 -8.33 9.27
N VAL A 725 -37.01 -7.91 8.05
CA VAL A 725 -38.37 -7.46 7.72
C VAL A 725 -38.89 -8.16 6.47
N VAL A 726 -40.18 -8.48 6.47
CA VAL A 726 -40.92 -9.04 5.32
C VAL A 726 -42.14 -8.18 5.02
N PRO A 727 -42.58 -8.08 3.76
CA PRO A 727 -43.78 -7.32 3.44
C PRO A 727 -45.03 -8.05 3.94
N VAL A 728 -46.09 -7.30 4.22
CA VAL A 728 -47.37 -7.83 4.74
C VAL A 728 -48.05 -8.84 3.82
N ASP A 729 -47.75 -8.80 2.53
CA ASP A 729 -48.24 -9.72 1.49
C ASP A 729 -47.32 -10.94 1.26
N ALA A 730 -46.25 -11.08 2.04
CA ALA A 730 -45.37 -12.24 2.00
C ALA A 730 -46.12 -13.56 2.33
N HIS A 731 -45.55 -14.68 1.91
CA HIS A 731 -46.00 -16.02 2.29
C HIS A 731 -45.15 -16.60 3.43
N LEU A 732 -45.66 -17.63 4.11
CA LEU A 732 -44.99 -18.22 5.27
C LEU A 732 -43.64 -18.86 4.97
N GLY A 733 -43.40 -19.32 3.75
CA GLY A 733 -42.09 -19.77 3.30
C GLY A 733 -41.03 -18.67 3.40
N ARG A 734 -41.37 -17.44 2.98
CA ARG A 734 -40.46 -16.28 3.09
C ARG A 734 -40.22 -15.87 4.54
N VAL A 735 -41.26 -15.95 5.37
CA VAL A 735 -41.17 -15.73 6.82
C VAL A 735 -40.24 -16.76 7.45
N ALA A 736 -40.42 -18.05 7.14
CA ALA A 736 -39.59 -19.14 7.65
C ALA A 736 -38.12 -19.00 7.25
N ALA A 737 -37.85 -18.60 6.01
CA ALA A 737 -36.48 -18.37 5.53
C ALA A 737 -35.81 -17.16 6.19
N ALA A 738 -36.60 -16.13 6.52
CA ALA A 738 -36.12 -14.90 7.15
C ALA A 738 -36.07 -14.95 8.69
N LEU A 739 -36.78 -15.91 9.30
CA LEU A 739 -36.83 -16.12 10.75
C LEU A 739 -35.42 -16.41 11.27
N GLN A 740 -34.90 -15.53 12.12
CA GLN A 740 -33.56 -15.68 12.69
C GLN A 740 -33.52 -16.79 13.76
N PRO A 741 -32.32 -17.27 14.15
CA PRO A 741 -32.16 -18.11 15.33
C PRO A 741 -32.75 -17.49 16.60
N ASP A 742 -32.72 -16.15 16.71
CA ASP A 742 -33.28 -15.38 17.83
C ASP A 742 -34.82 -15.27 17.79
N GLY A 743 -35.45 -15.71 16.70
CA GLY A 743 -36.87 -16.06 16.66
C GLY A 743 -37.88 -14.93 16.54
N ILE A 744 -37.52 -13.77 15.96
CA ILE A 744 -38.44 -12.66 15.71
C ILE A 744 -38.18 -12.00 14.34
N ILE A 745 -39.26 -11.55 13.69
CA ILE A 745 -39.24 -10.83 12.41
C ILE A 745 -40.21 -9.65 12.42
N GLY A 746 -39.83 -8.55 11.77
CA GLY A 746 -40.71 -7.41 11.52
C GLY A 746 -41.52 -7.57 10.24
N ILE A 747 -42.70 -6.98 10.21
CA ILE A 747 -43.59 -6.96 9.05
C ILE A 747 -43.81 -5.51 8.66
N TYR A 748 -43.60 -5.17 7.39
CA TYR A 748 -43.79 -3.82 6.86
C TYR A 748 -44.93 -3.77 5.84
N LYS A 749 -45.54 -2.59 5.69
CA LYS A 749 -46.62 -2.36 4.71
C LYS A 749 -46.17 -1.54 3.50
N ASP A 750 -45.28 -0.56 3.71
CA ASP A 750 -44.76 0.31 2.67
C ASP A 750 -43.31 -0.07 2.33
N GLU A 751 -43.09 -0.45 1.08
CA GLU A 751 -41.76 -0.79 0.52
C GLU A 751 -40.75 0.35 0.66
N THR A 752 -41.20 1.60 0.62
CA THR A 752 -40.35 2.79 0.60
C THR A 752 -39.73 3.05 1.96
N THR A 753 -40.57 3.02 3.00
CA THR A 753 -40.14 3.30 4.38
C THR A 753 -39.65 2.04 5.09
N LYS A 754 -40.12 0.85 4.68
CA LYS A 754 -39.95 -0.42 5.40
C LYS A 754 -40.25 -0.32 6.90
N ALA A 755 -41.12 0.63 7.27
CA ALA A 755 -41.50 0.84 8.65
C ALA A 755 -42.23 -0.40 9.17
N VAL A 756 -41.73 -0.94 10.29
CA VAL A 756 -42.28 -2.15 10.89
C VAL A 756 -43.60 -1.80 11.58
N VAL A 757 -44.69 -2.39 11.09
CA VAL A 757 -46.05 -2.19 11.60
C VAL A 757 -46.48 -3.30 12.56
N GLU A 758 -45.93 -4.50 12.37
CA GLU A 758 -46.23 -5.69 13.17
C GLU A 758 -44.96 -6.52 13.33
N VAL A 759 -44.95 -7.43 14.30
CA VAL A 759 -43.87 -8.40 14.50
C VAL A 759 -44.46 -9.79 14.66
N MET A 760 -43.67 -10.80 14.31
CA MET A 760 -44.02 -12.21 14.42
C MET A 760 -42.83 -12.98 14.97
N ASP A 761 -43.08 -13.96 15.85
CA ASP A 761 -42.04 -14.80 16.43
C ASP A 761 -42.17 -16.28 16.06
N ASN A 762 -41.19 -17.07 16.53
CA ASN A 762 -41.17 -18.52 16.38
C ASN A 762 -42.44 -19.17 16.96
N ASP A 763 -42.96 -18.69 18.08
CA ASP A 763 -44.15 -19.30 18.71
C ASP A 763 -45.39 -19.06 17.86
N ASP A 764 -45.57 -17.86 17.32
CA ASP A 764 -46.68 -17.52 16.42
C ASP A 764 -46.60 -18.39 15.15
N PHE A 765 -45.39 -18.56 14.60
CA PHE A 765 -45.14 -19.43 13.45
C PHE A 765 -45.45 -20.91 13.77
N ILE A 766 -44.86 -21.46 14.83
CA ILE A 766 -44.99 -22.86 15.24
C ILE A 766 -46.43 -23.18 15.62
N THR A 767 -47.10 -22.29 16.37
CA THR A 767 -48.51 -22.47 16.77
C THR A 767 -49.42 -22.59 15.55
N PHE A 768 -49.16 -21.81 14.50
CA PHE A 768 -49.94 -21.89 13.26
C PHE A 768 -49.73 -23.22 12.53
N ILE A 769 -48.47 -23.64 12.33
CA ILE A 769 -48.15 -24.88 11.59
C ILE A 769 -48.52 -26.15 12.37
N MET A 770 -48.51 -26.10 13.71
CA MET A 770 -48.85 -27.23 14.58
C MET A 770 -50.34 -27.31 14.91
N LYS A 771 -51.14 -26.32 14.47
CA LYS A 771 -52.59 -26.34 14.69
C LYS A 771 -53.17 -27.58 13.98
N PRO A 772 -53.91 -28.46 14.69
CA PRO A 772 -54.61 -29.58 14.06
C PRO A 772 -55.51 -29.03 12.95
N LYS A 773 -55.32 -29.54 11.74
CA LYS A 773 -56.13 -29.20 10.58
C LYS A 773 -57.24 -30.21 10.39
#